data_AF-A0A7J7UC02-F1
#
_entry.id   AF-A0A7J7UC02-F1
#
_cell.length_a   1.000
_cell.length_b   1.000
_cell.length_c   1.000
_cell.angle_alpha   90.00
_cell.angle_beta   90.00
_cell.angle_gamma   90.00
#
_symmetry.space_group_name_H-M   'P 1'
#
loop_
_entity.id
_entity.type
_entity.pdbx_description
1 polymer ?
#
loop_
_entity_poly.entity_id
_entity_poly.type
_entity_poly.pdbx_seq_one_letter_code
_entity_poly.pdbx_strand_id
1 'polypeptide(L)'
;MNIIRENKDLACFYTTKHSWRGKYKRVFSVGTHAITTYNPNTLEVTNQWPYGDICSISPVGRGQGTEFNLTFRKGSGKKSETLKFSTEHRTELLTEALRFRTDFSEGKIIGRRYNCYKHHWSDTRKPVILEVTPGGIDQINPATNRVLCSYDYRNIEGFVDLSDCQGGFCIIYGGFSRLHLFASEQREEIIKSAIDHAGNYIGISLRIRKEPLEFEQYLNLRFGKYSTDEAITSLAEFVVQKISPRHLEPVKRLLALTETCLVERDPATYNIATLKPLGEVFALVCDSENPQLFTIEFIKGQIRKYSSTERDSLLASLLDGVRASGNRDVCVKMTPTHKGQRWGLLSMPVDEEVESLHLRFLATPPNGNFADAVFRFNANISYSGVLHAVTQDGLFSENKEKLINNAITALLSQEGDVVASNAELESQFQAVRRLVASKAGFLAFTQLPKFRERLGVKVVKALKRSHNGVIHAAVDMLCALMCPMHDDYDLRQEQLNKASLLSSKKFLENLLEKFNSHVDHGTGALVISSLLDFLTFALCAPYSETTEGQQFDMLLEMVASNGRTLFKLFQHPSMAIIKGAGLVMKAIIEEGDKEIATKMQELALSEGALPRHLHTAMFTISSDQRMLTNRQLSRHLVGLWTAENVTATNLLKRILPPGLLAYLDSSDSVPERDADRMHVRDNVKIAMVNIIVLSIFLE
;
A
#
# COMPACT_ATOMS: atom_id res chain seq x y z
N MET A 1 -19.23 25.20 -26.66
CA MET A 1 -17.86 25.11 -26.12
C MET A 1 -17.16 24.02 -26.93
N ASN A 2 -16.05 24.30 -27.61
CA ASN A 2 -15.32 23.28 -28.35
C ASN A 2 -14.47 22.48 -27.35
N ILE A 3 -14.97 21.33 -26.92
CA ILE A 3 -14.28 20.46 -25.98
C ILE A 3 -13.19 19.70 -26.72
N ILE A 4 -11.95 19.78 -26.23
CA ILE A 4 -10.81 18.98 -26.71
C ILE A 4 -11.03 17.54 -26.26
N ARG A 5 -11.49 16.69 -27.19
CA ARG A 5 -11.82 15.27 -26.91
C ARG A 5 -10.60 14.43 -26.53
N GLU A 6 -9.41 14.83 -26.96
CA GLU A 6 -8.15 14.11 -26.69
C GLU A 6 -7.52 14.49 -25.34
N ASN A 7 -8.11 15.42 -24.58
CA ASN A 7 -7.61 15.80 -23.27
C ASN A 7 -7.86 14.69 -22.25
N LYS A 8 -6.79 14.07 -21.73
CA LYS A 8 -6.87 13.07 -20.67
C LYS A 8 -6.57 13.70 -19.32
N ASP A 9 -7.41 13.45 -18.31
CA ASP A 9 -7.20 13.92 -16.95
C ASP A 9 -5.98 13.24 -16.32
N LEU A 10 -5.00 14.03 -15.88
CA LEU A 10 -3.77 13.52 -15.25
C LEU A 10 -3.81 13.62 -13.73
N ALA A 11 -4.44 14.66 -13.19
CA ALA A 11 -4.66 14.83 -11.75
C ALA A 11 -5.97 15.59 -11.51
N CYS A 12 -6.81 15.09 -10.61
CA CYS A 12 -8.08 15.70 -10.25
C CYS A 12 -8.14 16.10 -8.77
N PHE A 13 -8.85 17.18 -8.50
CA PHE A 13 -9.00 17.73 -7.16
C PHE A 13 -10.44 18.15 -6.93
N TYR A 14 -10.99 17.82 -5.75
CA TYR A 14 -12.26 18.37 -5.32
C TYR A 14 -12.05 19.82 -4.85
N THR A 15 -12.74 20.76 -5.50
CA THR A 15 -12.53 22.20 -5.30
C THR A 15 -13.84 22.95 -5.16
N THR A 16 -13.76 24.15 -4.60
CA THR A 16 -14.86 25.12 -4.58
C THR A 16 -14.52 26.28 -5.52
N LYS A 17 -15.35 26.51 -6.54
CA LYS A 17 -15.31 27.72 -7.38
C LYS A 17 -16.03 28.85 -6.67
N HIS A 18 -15.39 30.00 -6.54
CA HIS A 18 -15.98 31.22 -5.97
C HIS A 18 -16.46 32.12 -7.10
N SER A 19 -17.73 32.52 -7.06
CA SER A 19 -18.30 33.46 -8.01
C SER A 19 -19.23 34.46 -7.32
N TRP A 20 -19.61 35.52 -8.01
CA TRP A 20 -20.59 36.49 -7.53
C TRP A 20 -21.98 35.88 -7.27
N ARG A 21 -22.33 34.77 -7.95
CA ARG A 21 -23.59 34.04 -7.75
C ARG A 21 -23.55 33.05 -6.58
N GLY A 22 -22.39 32.88 -5.94
CA GLY A 22 -22.18 31.93 -4.86
C GLY A 22 -20.98 31.00 -5.10
N LYS A 23 -20.87 30.02 -4.20
CA LYS A 23 -19.80 29.01 -4.16
C LYS A 23 -20.33 27.69 -4.73
N TYR A 24 -19.56 27.06 -5.61
CA TYR A 24 -19.97 25.81 -6.26
C TYR A 24 -18.87 24.75 -6.19
N LYS A 25 -19.23 23.52 -5.83
CA LYS A 25 -18.32 22.38 -5.87
C LYS A 25 -18.00 21.98 -7.31
N ARG A 26 -16.73 21.71 -7.60
CA ARG A 26 -16.22 21.30 -8.92
C ARG A 26 -15.09 20.31 -8.77
N VAL A 27 -15.02 19.34 -9.67
CA VAL A 27 -13.81 18.55 -9.87
C VAL A 27 -12.91 19.36 -10.80
N PHE A 28 -11.77 19.81 -10.30
CA PHE A 28 -10.75 20.55 -11.05
C PHE A 28 -9.70 19.55 -11.55
N SER A 29 -9.54 19.44 -12.87
CA SER A 29 -8.63 18.52 -13.51
C SER A 29 -7.50 19.26 -14.23
N VAL A 30 -6.28 18.81 -13.99
CA VAL A 30 -5.10 19.11 -14.82
C VAL A 30 -4.97 17.97 -15.82
N GLY A 31 -5.13 18.27 -17.11
CA GLY A 31 -5.11 17.28 -18.20
C GLY A 31 -3.86 17.33 -19.07
N THR A 32 -3.83 16.53 -20.14
CA THR A 32 -2.71 16.52 -21.10
C THR A 32 -2.63 17.77 -21.98
N HIS A 33 -3.76 18.45 -22.20
CA HIS A 33 -3.86 19.58 -23.13
C HIS A 33 -4.55 20.83 -22.53
N ALA A 34 -5.30 20.64 -21.45
CA ALA A 34 -6.15 21.68 -20.87
C ALA A 34 -6.38 21.47 -19.38
N ILE A 35 -6.74 22.55 -18.68
CA ILE A 35 -7.40 22.47 -17.38
C ILE A 35 -8.91 22.34 -17.61
N THR A 36 -9.55 21.36 -16.99
CA THR A 36 -10.99 21.10 -17.12
C THR A 36 -11.67 21.16 -15.75
N THR A 37 -12.91 21.66 -15.69
CA THR A 37 -13.74 21.58 -14.48
C THR A 37 -15.02 20.82 -14.76
N TYR A 38 -15.37 19.87 -13.90
CA TYR A 38 -16.55 19.02 -14.05
C TYR A 38 -17.59 19.28 -12.96
N ASN A 39 -18.85 19.01 -13.29
CA ASN A 39 -19.91 18.88 -12.30
C ASN A 39 -19.66 17.59 -11.51
N PRO A 40 -19.51 17.65 -10.17
CA PRO A 40 -19.18 16.47 -9.38
C PRO A 40 -20.29 15.42 -9.32
N ASN A 41 -21.55 15.75 -9.66
CA ASN A 41 -22.65 14.78 -9.67
C ASN A 41 -22.81 14.07 -11.01
N THR A 42 -22.51 14.74 -12.12
CA THR A 42 -22.75 14.21 -13.48
C THR A 42 -21.47 13.91 -14.25
N LEU A 43 -20.31 14.37 -13.77
CA LEU A 43 -19.02 14.38 -14.47
C LEU A 43 -19.05 15.10 -15.83
N GLU A 44 -20.07 15.92 -16.07
CA GLU A 44 -20.14 16.75 -17.28
C GLU A 44 -19.16 17.91 -17.20
N VAL A 45 -18.51 18.22 -18.32
CA VAL A 45 -17.61 19.36 -18.45
C VAL A 45 -18.39 20.65 -18.25
N THR A 46 -17.99 21.43 -17.24
CA THR A 46 -18.56 22.77 -16.98
C THR A 46 -17.72 23.87 -17.61
N ASN A 47 -16.38 23.73 -17.63
CA ASN A 47 -15.46 24.63 -18.34
C ASN A 47 -14.21 23.86 -18.75
N GLN A 48 -13.56 24.26 -19.84
CA GLN A 48 -12.27 23.75 -20.26
C GLN A 48 -11.42 24.88 -20.82
N TRP A 49 -10.16 24.96 -20.38
CA TRP A 49 -9.19 25.98 -20.78
C TRP A 49 -7.94 25.30 -21.36
N PRO A 50 -7.74 25.34 -22.69
CA PRO A 50 -6.49 24.92 -23.32
C PRO A 50 -5.30 25.66 -22.69
N TYR A 51 -4.14 25.00 -22.58
CA TYR A 51 -2.97 25.64 -21.96
C TYR A 51 -2.57 26.96 -22.63
N GLY A 52 -2.68 27.04 -23.96
CA GLY A 52 -2.40 28.26 -24.73
C GLY A 52 -3.34 29.44 -24.47
N ASP A 53 -4.42 29.25 -23.71
CA ASP A 53 -5.32 30.34 -23.26
C ASP A 53 -5.04 30.76 -21.81
N ILE A 54 -4.33 29.94 -21.03
CA ILE A 54 -4.05 30.22 -19.62
C ILE A 54 -2.92 31.24 -19.52
N CYS A 55 -3.15 32.34 -18.81
CA CYS A 55 -2.12 33.35 -18.52
C CYS A 55 -1.29 32.92 -17.29
N SER A 56 -1.97 32.54 -16.21
CA SER A 56 -1.30 32.18 -14.96
C SER A 56 -2.22 31.36 -14.04
N ILE A 57 -1.60 30.55 -13.19
CA ILE A 57 -2.24 29.94 -12.01
C ILE A 57 -1.36 30.23 -10.79
N SER A 58 -1.94 30.80 -9.73
CA SER A 58 -1.16 31.29 -8.59
C SER A 58 -1.94 31.22 -7.28
N PRO A 59 -1.26 31.08 -6.12
CA PRO A 59 -1.92 31.15 -4.82
C PRO A 59 -2.50 32.55 -4.58
N VAL A 60 -3.56 32.62 -3.77
CA VAL A 60 -4.06 33.89 -3.24
C VAL A 60 -3.35 34.15 -1.90
N GLY A 61 -2.59 35.24 -1.83
CA GLY A 61 -1.77 35.59 -0.65
C GLY A 61 -0.42 34.86 -0.59
N ARG A 62 0.49 35.34 0.28
CA ARG A 62 1.75 34.66 0.60
C ARG A 62 1.56 33.82 1.87
N GLY A 63 1.73 32.50 1.76
CA GLY A 63 1.65 31.59 2.91
C GLY A 63 0.58 30.51 2.77
N GLN A 64 0.33 29.78 3.86
CA GLN A 64 -0.61 28.67 3.89
C GLN A 64 -2.04 29.18 3.79
N GLY A 65 -2.76 28.70 2.79
CA GLY A 65 -4.15 29.03 2.51
C GLY A 65 -4.71 28.07 1.46
N THR A 66 -6.01 28.13 1.25
CA THR A 66 -6.70 27.16 0.37
C THR A 66 -7.07 27.76 -0.98
N GLU A 67 -7.04 29.09 -1.09
CA GLU A 67 -7.47 29.82 -2.28
C GLU A 67 -6.36 29.99 -3.31
N PHE A 68 -6.75 29.93 -4.58
CA PHE A 68 -5.89 30.18 -5.74
C PHE A 68 -6.70 30.81 -6.89
N ASN A 69 -5.99 31.48 -7.80
CA ASN A 69 -6.55 32.12 -8.97
C ASN A 69 -6.11 31.39 -10.24
N LEU A 70 -7.03 31.24 -11.18
CA LEU A 70 -6.77 30.84 -12.56
C LEU A 70 -7.11 32.02 -13.48
N THR A 71 -6.11 32.56 -14.15
CA THR A 71 -6.24 33.69 -15.08
C THR A 71 -6.04 33.17 -16.51
N PHE A 72 -6.95 33.51 -17.42
CA PHE A 72 -6.96 33.04 -18.80
C PHE A 72 -7.51 34.11 -19.75
N ARG A 73 -7.19 33.98 -21.05
CA ARG A 73 -7.69 34.86 -22.11
C ARG A 73 -9.10 34.46 -22.52
N LYS A 74 -9.96 35.46 -22.74
CA LYS A 74 -11.34 35.24 -23.18
C LYS A 74 -11.47 35.39 -24.69
N GLY A 75 -11.68 34.27 -25.39
CA GLY A 75 -11.81 34.25 -26.85
C GLY A 75 -10.52 34.67 -27.58
N SER A 76 -10.62 35.14 -28.82
CA SER A 76 -9.46 35.59 -29.62
C SER A 76 -8.89 36.97 -29.21
N GLY A 77 -9.37 37.57 -28.12
CA GLY A 77 -8.98 38.89 -27.67
C GLY A 77 -7.86 38.89 -26.62
N LYS A 78 -7.27 40.07 -26.35
CA LYS A 78 -6.24 40.30 -25.30
C LYS A 78 -6.81 40.46 -23.88
N LYS A 79 -8.13 40.37 -23.66
CA LYS A 79 -8.73 40.58 -22.34
C LYS A 79 -8.63 39.29 -21.50
N SER A 80 -7.97 39.40 -20.34
CA SER A 80 -7.86 38.32 -19.35
C SER A 80 -9.05 38.32 -18.38
N GLU A 81 -9.51 37.13 -18.01
CA GLU A 81 -10.49 36.89 -16.95
C GLU A 81 -9.81 36.06 -15.84
N THR A 82 -10.16 36.31 -14.57
CA THR A 82 -9.63 35.55 -13.44
C THR A 82 -10.77 34.88 -12.68
N LEU A 83 -10.64 33.59 -12.45
CA LEU A 83 -11.52 32.81 -11.60
C LEU A 83 -10.80 32.41 -10.31
N LYS A 84 -11.52 32.54 -9.19
CA LYS A 84 -11.03 32.15 -7.87
C LYS A 84 -11.58 30.78 -7.48
N PHE A 85 -10.70 29.92 -6.98
CA PHE A 85 -11.02 28.59 -6.49
C PHE A 85 -10.41 28.37 -5.10
N SER A 86 -10.88 27.35 -4.37
CA SER A 86 -10.24 26.90 -3.14
C SER A 86 -10.25 25.38 -2.98
N THR A 87 -9.20 24.84 -2.35
CA THR A 87 -9.08 23.45 -1.90
C THR A 87 -8.01 23.34 -0.80
N GLU A 88 -8.17 22.40 0.13
CA GLU A 88 -7.13 22.05 1.12
C GLU A 88 -5.86 21.51 0.45
N HIS A 89 -5.98 21.04 -0.79
CA HIS A 89 -4.89 20.47 -1.58
C HIS A 89 -4.25 21.48 -2.55
N ARG A 90 -4.38 22.79 -2.27
CA ARG A 90 -3.91 23.88 -3.15
C ARG A 90 -2.48 23.67 -3.62
N THR A 91 -1.58 23.35 -2.68
CA THR A 91 -0.16 23.12 -2.95
C THR A 91 0.08 22.03 -4.00
N GLU A 92 -0.62 20.90 -3.88
CA GLU A 92 -0.52 19.79 -4.83
C GLU A 92 -1.06 20.19 -6.20
N LEU A 93 -2.24 20.81 -6.22
CA LEU A 93 -2.91 21.26 -7.44
C LEU A 93 -2.05 22.24 -8.23
N LEU A 94 -1.50 23.26 -7.57
CA LEU A 94 -0.62 24.24 -8.19
C LEU A 94 0.65 23.57 -8.74
N THR A 95 1.23 22.62 -7.99
CA THR A 95 2.41 21.87 -8.43
C THR A 95 2.12 21.09 -9.72
N GLU A 96 0.98 20.37 -9.78
CA GLU A 96 0.61 19.59 -10.97
C GLU A 96 0.28 20.50 -12.17
N ALA A 97 -0.45 21.60 -11.96
CA ALA A 97 -0.77 22.54 -13.03
C ALA A 97 0.48 23.21 -13.62
N LEU A 98 1.45 23.57 -12.77
CA LEU A 98 2.71 24.20 -13.20
C LEU A 98 3.67 23.25 -13.93
N ARG A 99 3.38 21.94 -13.98
CA ARG A 99 4.12 21.04 -14.89
C ARG A 99 3.94 21.44 -16.36
N PHE A 100 2.80 22.05 -16.71
CA PHE A 100 2.44 22.51 -18.06
C PHE A 100 2.68 24.00 -18.30
N ARG A 101 3.34 24.69 -17.36
CA ARG A 101 3.61 26.15 -17.42
C ARG A 101 4.28 26.61 -18.72
N THR A 102 5.04 25.76 -19.40
CA THR A 102 5.73 26.08 -20.65
C THR A 102 4.77 26.25 -21.84
N ASP A 103 3.55 25.73 -21.70
CA ASP A 103 2.51 25.73 -22.72
C ASP A 103 1.49 26.86 -22.48
N PHE A 104 1.69 27.68 -21.42
CA PHE A 104 0.82 28.82 -21.09
C PHE A 104 1.03 30.00 -22.05
N SER A 105 0.01 30.85 -22.14
CA SER A 105 -0.10 31.97 -23.08
C SER A 105 0.80 33.17 -22.79
N GLU A 106 1.12 33.41 -21.51
CA GLU A 106 1.89 34.57 -21.04
C GLU A 106 3.03 34.11 -20.14
N GLY A 107 4.25 34.32 -20.63
CA GLY A 107 5.46 33.92 -19.92
C GLY A 107 5.69 32.42 -20.01
N LYS A 108 6.56 32.00 -20.93
CA LYS A 108 7.41 30.85 -20.66
C LYS A 108 8.25 31.25 -19.44
N ILE A 109 7.77 30.99 -18.23
CA ILE A 109 8.58 31.14 -17.03
C ILE A 109 9.60 30.00 -17.09
N ILE A 110 10.67 30.24 -17.85
CA ILE A 110 11.78 29.31 -18.00
C ILE A 110 12.54 29.37 -16.68
N GLY A 111 12.83 28.21 -16.12
CA GLY A 111 13.62 28.15 -14.91
C GLY A 111 15.04 28.66 -15.15
N ARG A 112 15.67 29.21 -14.12
CA ARG A 112 17.09 29.59 -14.23
C ARG A 112 17.96 28.35 -13.99
N ARG A 113 18.92 28.13 -14.90
CA ARG A 113 19.82 26.97 -14.89
C ARG A 113 21.16 27.31 -14.25
N TYR A 114 21.67 26.41 -13.43
CA TYR A 114 22.91 26.56 -12.68
C TYR A 114 23.75 25.30 -12.79
N ASN A 115 25.03 25.46 -13.10
CA ASN A 115 25.98 24.35 -13.13
C ASN A 115 26.28 23.90 -11.69
N CYS A 116 26.16 22.60 -11.45
CA CYS A 116 26.32 22.00 -10.13
C CYS A 116 27.02 20.65 -10.20
N TYR A 117 27.52 20.18 -9.06
CA TYR A 117 27.91 18.79 -8.87
C TYR A 117 26.96 18.13 -7.88
N LYS A 118 26.50 16.92 -8.21
CA LYS A 118 25.77 16.05 -7.30
C LYS A 118 26.75 15.12 -6.60
N HIS A 119 26.76 15.10 -5.27
CA HIS A 119 27.38 13.99 -4.55
C HIS A 119 26.47 12.76 -4.68
N HIS A 120 26.95 11.75 -5.41
CA HIS A 120 26.17 10.58 -5.78
C HIS A 120 26.34 9.46 -4.74
N TRP A 121 25.36 8.55 -4.65
CA TRP A 121 25.39 7.43 -3.70
C TRP A 121 26.59 6.47 -3.86
N SER A 122 27.28 6.54 -5.01
CA SER A 122 28.50 5.77 -5.29
C SER A 122 29.78 6.53 -4.91
N ASP A 123 29.67 7.54 -4.05
CA ASP A 123 30.73 8.43 -3.57
C ASP A 123 31.47 9.24 -4.66
N THR A 124 30.99 9.18 -5.90
CA THR A 124 31.48 10.00 -7.01
C THR A 124 30.74 11.35 -7.08
N ARG A 125 31.44 12.40 -7.51
CA ARG A 125 30.79 13.66 -7.91
C ARG A 125 30.34 13.58 -9.37
N LYS A 126 29.07 13.86 -9.64
CA LYS A 126 28.51 13.86 -11.01
C LYS A 126 28.12 15.27 -11.43
N PRO A 127 28.55 15.77 -12.59
CA PRO A 127 28.11 17.07 -13.10
C PRO A 127 26.61 17.01 -13.42
N VAL A 128 25.87 18.01 -12.96
CA VAL A 128 24.43 18.16 -13.15
C VAL A 128 24.09 19.63 -13.37
N ILE A 129 22.97 19.90 -14.03
CA ILE A 129 22.39 21.24 -14.07
C ILE A 129 21.20 21.25 -13.11
N LEU A 130 21.12 22.24 -12.23
CA LEU A 130 19.91 22.52 -11.46
C LEU A 130 19.13 23.63 -12.15
N GLU A 131 17.87 23.36 -12.51
CA GLU A 131 16.95 24.35 -13.05
C GLU A 131 15.91 24.71 -12.00
N VAL A 132 15.93 25.95 -11.51
CA VAL A 132 14.96 26.44 -10.52
C VAL A 132 13.72 26.92 -11.26
N THR A 133 12.60 26.21 -11.10
CA THR A 133 11.33 26.44 -11.80
C THR A 133 10.24 26.96 -10.84
N PRO A 134 9.08 27.40 -11.35
CA PRO A 134 7.92 27.71 -10.51
C PRO A 134 7.38 26.55 -9.65
N GLY A 135 7.56 25.29 -10.07
CA GLY A 135 7.02 24.12 -9.36
C GLY A 135 8.02 23.40 -8.45
N GLY A 136 9.31 23.60 -8.68
CA GLY A 136 10.38 22.88 -7.97
C GLY A 136 11.74 23.10 -8.60
N ILE A 137 12.70 22.27 -8.22
CA ILE A 137 14.07 22.27 -8.76
C ILE A 137 14.29 21.02 -9.59
N ASP A 138 14.58 21.16 -10.89
CA ASP A 138 14.87 20.04 -11.78
C ASP A 138 16.37 19.73 -11.80
N GLN A 139 16.73 18.48 -11.57
CA GLN A 139 18.08 17.94 -11.77
C GLN A 139 18.19 17.42 -13.21
N ILE A 140 19.02 18.06 -14.02
CA ILE A 140 19.17 17.78 -15.45
C ILE A 140 20.54 17.17 -15.74
N ASN A 141 20.56 16.19 -16.64
CA ASN A 141 21.81 15.67 -17.19
C ASN A 141 22.39 16.67 -18.21
N PRO A 142 23.61 17.20 -18.01
CA PRO A 142 24.17 18.21 -18.89
C PRO A 142 24.44 17.69 -20.31
N ALA A 143 24.73 16.39 -20.48
CA ALA A 143 25.04 15.80 -21.77
C ALA A 143 23.80 15.51 -22.62
N THR A 144 22.69 15.12 -21.99
CA THR A 144 21.46 14.70 -22.71
C THR A 144 20.31 15.69 -22.59
N ASN A 145 20.46 16.74 -21.76
CA ASN A 145 19.43 17.71 -21.41
C ASN A 145 18.13 17.07 -20.85
N ARG A 146 18.18 15.80 -20.41
CA ARG A 146 17.04 15.09 -19.82
C ARG A 146 16.93 15.40 -18.33
N VAL A 147 15.70 15.64 -17.86
CA VAL A 147 15.39 15.74 -16.43
C VAL A 147 15.56 14.36 -15.79
N LEU A 148 16.44 14.26 -14.81
CA LEU A 148 16.75 13.04 -14.05
C LEU A 148 15.85 12.90 -12.81
N CYS A 149 15.45 14.01 -12.21
CA CYS A 149 14.56 14.09 -11.05
C CYS A 149 14.11 15.53 -10.85
N SER A 150 12.89 15.70 -10.34
CA SER A 150 12.35 16.98 -9.91
C SER A 150 12.18 16.97 -8.40
N TYR A 151 12.64 18.04 -7.75
CA TYR A 151 12.44 18.30 -6.33
C TYR A 151 11.29 19.30 -6.20
N ASP A 152 10.06 18.79 -6.21
CA ASP A 152 8.86 19.63 -6.09
C ASP A 152 8.88 20.39 -4.76
N TYR A 153 8.58 21.69 -4.76
CA TYR A 153 8.68 22.53 -3.54
C TYR A 153 7.82 22.01 -2.39
N ARG A 154 6.67 21.41 -2.71
CA ARG A 154 5.77 20.77 -1.73
C ARG A 154 6.43 19.67 -0.89
N ASN A 155 7.51 19.08 -1.39
CA ASN A 155 8.25 18.00 -0.76
C ASN A 155 9.62 18.46 -0.23
N ILE A 156 10.01 19.73 -0.40
CA ILE A 156 11.23 20.30 0.16
C ILE A 156 10.91 20.82 1.57
N GLU A 157 11.64 20.32 2.56
CA GLU A 157 11.52 20.73 3.97
C GLU A 157 12.41 21.96 4.28
N GLY A 158 13.43 22.18 3.46
CA GLY A 158 14.34 23.30 3.56
C GLY A 158 15.71 23.00 2.94
N PHE A 159 16.66 23.85 3.27
CA PHE A 159 18.05 23.75 2.82
C PHE A 159 19.00 23.74 4.02
N VAL A 160 20.19 23.20 3.84
CA VAL A 160 21.27 23.29 4.84
C VAL A 160 22.61 23.36 4.12
N ASP A 161 23.48 24.27 4.56
CA ASP A 161 24.82 24.43 4.00
C ASP A 161 25.78 23.38 4.57
N LEU A 162 26.88 23.15 3.85
CA LEU A 162 28.02 22.41 4.39
C LEU A 162 29.17 23.37 4.71
N SER A 163 29.79 23.21 5.88
CA SER A 163 30.88 24.08 6.37
C SER A 163 32.23 23.73 5.75
N ASP A 164 32.47 22.45 5.47
CA ASP A 164 33.73 21.86 5.01
C ASP A 164 33.73 21.45 3.52
N CYS A 165 32.66 21.82 2.78
CA CYS A 165 32.51 21.56 1.36
C CYS A 165 32.23 22.87 0.61
N GLN A 166 33.21 23.36 -0.16
CA GLN A 166 33.09 24.63 -0.90
C GLN A 166 31.87 24.62 -1.83
N GLY A 167 30.99 25.61 -1.67
CA GLY A 167 29.73 25.71 -2.42
C GLY A 167 28.71 24.61 -2.10
N GLY A 168 28.96 23.79 -1.08
CA GLY A 168 28.15 22.65 -0.69
C GLY A 168 26.84 23.04 -0.02
N PHE A 169 25.75 22.36 -0.40
CA PHE A 169 24.44 22.47 0.24
C PHE A 169 23.59 21.22 0.01
N CYS A 170 22.68 20.95 0.94
CA CYS A 170 21.68 19.90 0.82
C CYS A 170 20.29 20.49 0.58
N ILE A 171 19.56 19.87 -0.35
CA ILE A 171 18.10 19.95 -0.39
C ILE A 171 17.57 18.89 0.59
N ILE A 172 16.84 19.33 1.61
CA ILE A 172 16.17 18.44 2.57
C ILE A 172 14.81 18.08 1.98
N TYR A 173 14.59 16.80 1.69
CA TYR A 173 13.49 16.38 0.82
C TYR A 173 12.76 15.13 1.32
N GLY A 174 11.49 15.06 0.95
CA GLY A 174 10.73 13.81 0.94
C GLY A 174 9.99 13.51 2.23
N GLY A 175 9.86 14.45 3.17
CA GLY A 175 9.03 14.36 4.39
C GLY A 175 9.61 13.51 5.52
N PHE A 176 10.85 13.05 5.36
CA PHE A 176 11.62 12.36 6.40
C PHE A 176 13.04 12.93 6.52
N SER A 177 13.23 14.15 6.03
CA SER A 177 14.47 14.91 6.08
C SER A 177 15.65 14.26 5.34
N ARG A 178 15.40 13.58 4.21
CA ARG A 178 16.47 13.02 3.38
C ARG A 178 17.35 14.13 2.82
N LEU A 179 18.67 13.97 2.90
CA LEU A 179 19.62 14.96 2.44
C LEU A 179 20.09 14.65 1.02
N HIS A 180 19.85 15.59 0.11
CA HIS A 180 20.40 15.54 -1.24
C HIS A 180 21.50 16.58 -1.39
N LEU A 181 22.76 16.15 -1.27
CA LEU A 181 23.94 17.02 -1.38
C LEU A 181 24.28 17.44 -2.81
N PHE A 182 24.50 18.73 -3.01
CA PHE A 182 24.99 19.38 -4.23
C PHE A 182 26.12 20.36 -3.89
N ALA A 183 26.90 20.74 -4.89
CA ALA A 183 27.89 21.81 -4.79
C ALA A 183 27.82 22.75 -6.00
N SER A 184 27.84 24.06 -5.78
CA SER A 184 27.85 25.08 -6.82
C SER A 184 28.42 26.40 -6.27
N GLU A 185 29.12 27.16 -7.11
CA GLU A 185 29.53 28.54 -6.80
C GLU A 185 28.31 29.48 -6.69
N GLN A 186 27.20 29.13 -7.32
CA GLN A 186 25.96 29.92 -7.34
C GLN A 186 24.92 29.44 -6.31
N ARG A 187 25.38 28.75 -5.25
CA ARG A 187 24.53 28.19 -4.20
C ARG A 187 23.51 29.19 -3.64
N GLU A 188 23.95 30.40 -3.29
CA GLU A 188 23.09 31.42 -2.69
C GLU A 188 21.96 31.85 -3.64
N GLU A 189 22.29 32.04 -4.93
CA GLU A 189 21.31 32.38 -5.95
C GLU A 189 20.28 31.26 -6.18
N ILE A 190 20.73 29.99 -6.20
CA ILE A 190 19.87 28.82 -6.34
C ILE A 190 18.86 28.79 -5.18
N ILE A 191 19.34 28.86 -3.94
CA ILE A 191 18.50 28.75 -2.75
C ILE A 191 17.54 29.93 -2.64
N LYS A 192 18.03 31.16 -2.83
CA LYS A 192 17.19 32.36 -2.82
C LYS A 192 16.09 32.28 -3.87
N SER A 193 16.44 31.91 -5.10
CA SER A 193 15.50 31.74 -6.20
C SER A 193 14.44 30.67 -5.87
N ALA A 194 14.84 29.53 -5.30
CA ALA A 194 13.94 28.47 -4.90
C ALA A 194 12.96 28.91 -3.80
N ILE A 195 13.42 29.65 -2.78
CA ILE A 195 12.58 30.21 -1.72
C ILE A 195 11.56 31.19 -2.30
N ASP A 196 12.00 32.11 -3.17
CA ASP A 196 11.13 33.08 -3.81
C ASP A 196 10.06 32.40 -4.69
N HIS A 197 10.44 31.38 -5.48
CA HIS A 197 9.51 30.67 -6.34
C HIS A 197 8.50 29.84 -5.53
N ALA A 198 8.95 29.13 -4.50
CA ALA A 198 8.06 28.39 -3.60
C ALA A 198 7.00 29.29 -2.97
N GLY A 199 7.39 30.50 -2.53
CA GLY A 199 6.49 31.49 -1.96
C GLY A 199 5.51 32.08 -2.96
N ASN A 200 5.99 32.45 -4.16
CA ASN A 200 5.20 33.18 -5.15
C ASN A 200 4.25 32.29 -5.97
N TYR A 201 4.66 31.06 -6.31
CA TYR A 201 3.92 30.20 -7.23
C TYR A 201 3.17 29.05 -6.58
N ILE A 202 3.63 28.60 -5.41
CA ILE A 202 2.99 27.49 -4.67
C ILE A 202 2.37 27.98 -3.35
N GLY A 203 2.94 29.03 -2.76
CA GLY A 203 2.51 29.57 -1.47
C GLY A 203 3.13 28.82 -0.28
N ILE A 204 4.36 28.30 -0.42
CA ILE A 204 5.12 27.63 0.65
C ILE A 204 6.29 28.50 1.09
N SER A 205 6.58 28.51 2.38
CA SER A 205 7.79 29.13 2.93
C SER A 205 8.88 28.09 3.13
N LEU A 206 9.98 28.20 2.38
CA LEU A 206 11.18 27.40 2.55
C LEU A 206 12.24 28.19 3.33
N ARG A 207 13.09 27.49 4.09
CA ARG A 207 14.11 28.11 4.95
C ARG A 207 15.44 27.36 4.86
N ILE A 208 16.51 28.07 5.21
CA ILE A 208 17.84 27.51 5.39
C ILE A 208 18.01 27.22 6.89
N ARG A 209 18.53 26.04 7.25
CA ARG A 209 18.91 25.72 8.64
C ARG A 209 20.05 26.64 9.08
N LYS A 210 20.00 27.08 10.34
CA LYS A 210 21.00 28.02 10.89
C LYS A 210 22.37 27.37 11.05
N GLU A 211 22.39 26.12 11.49
CA GLU A 211 23.63 25.37 11.72
C GLU A 211 23.99 24.61 10.44
N PRO A 212 25.18 24.87 9.85
CA PRO A 212 25.68 24.09 8.73
C PRO A 212 26.05 22.67 9.18
N LEU A 213 26.06 21.74 8.23
CA LEU A 213 26.54 20.37 8.46
C LEU A 213 28.00 20.24 8.04
N GLU A 214 28.74 19.37 8.72
CA GLU A 214 29.99 18.83 8.19
C GLU A 214 29.70 17.67 7.23
N PHE A 215 30.65 17.35 6.34
CA PHE A 215 30.48 16.28 5.37
C PHE A 215 30.30 14.90 6.03
N GLU A 216 31.00 14.65 7.13
CA GLU A 216 30.85 13.42 7.92
C GLU A 216 29.44 13.30 8.52
N GLN A 217 28.92 14.39 9.07
CA GLN A 217 27.54 14.44 9.58
C GLN A 217 26.53 14.19 8.45
N TYR A 218 26.78 14.74 7.25
CA TYR A 218 25.97 14.43 6.08
C TYR A 218 25.96 12.92 5.77
N LEU A 219 27.12 12.24 5.78
CA LEU A 219 27.18 10.81 5.50
C LEU A 219 26.34 10.00 6.48
N ASN A 220 26.41 10.34 7.77
CA ASN A 220 25.66 9.68 8.84
C ASN A 220 24.16 9.99 8.82
N LEU A 221 23.75 11.14 8.25
CA LEU A 221 22.36 11.60 8.26
C LEU A 221 21.72 11.65 6.86
N ARG A 222 22.38 11.12 5.83
CA ARG A 222 21.95 11.30 4.42
C ARG A 222 20.55 10.76 4.12
N PHE A 223 20.07 9.80 4.92
CA PHE A 223 18.73 9.23 4.80
C PHE A 223 17.71 9.83 5.78
N GLY A 224 18.07 10.92 6.46
CA GLY A 224 17.21 11.60 7.42
C GLY A 224 16.84 10.69 8.58
N LYS A 225 15.55 10.62 8.92
CA LYS A 225 15.00 9.80 10.02
C LYS A 225 15.33 8.29 9.90
N TYR A 226 15.71 7.83 8.72
CA TYR A 226 15.97 6.42 8.40
C TYR A 226 17.45 6.14 8.15
N SER A 227 18.32 6.84 8.89
CA SER A 227 19.77 6.61 8.84
C SER A 227 20.25 5.61 9.91
N THR A 228 19.35 5.04 10.72
CA THR A 228 19.66 4.06 11.76
C THR A 228 19.85 2.65 11.19
N ASP A 229 20.49 1.77 11.97
CA ASP A 229 20.76 0.39 11.56
C ASP A 229 19.48 -0.41 11.29
N GLU A 230 18.41 -0.19 12.06
CA GLU A 230 17.11 -0.86 11.85
C GLU A 230 16.49 -0.49 10.50
N ALA A 231 16.72 0.74 10.04
CA ALA A 231 16.18 1.24 8.79
C ALA A 231 16.95 0.74 7.56
N ILE A 232 18.23 0.37 7.71
CA ILE A 232 19.11 0.00 6.59
C ILE A 232 19.48 -1.49 6.55
N THR A 233 19.43 -2.21 7.68
CA THR A 233 19.79 -3.63 7.75
C THR A 233 18.74 -4.50 7.08
N SER A 234 19.17 -5.35 6.17
CA SER A 234 18.29 -6.13 5.29
C SER A 234 17.81 -7.40 5.99
N LEU A 235 16.48 -7.57 6.06
CA LEU A 235 15.82 -8.79 6.57
C LEU A 235 15.58 -9.81 5.45
N ALA A 236 15.27 -9.31 4.25
CA ALA A 236 15.11 -10.10 3.04
C ALA A 236 15.62 -9.30 1.85
N GLU A 237 16.21 -9.98 0.87
CA GLU A 237 16.77 -9.36 -0.33
C GLU A 237 16.29 -10.09 -1.58
N PHE A 238 15.87 -9.32 -2.58
CA PHE A 238 15.44 -9.84 -3.87
C PHE A 238 16.26 -9.21 -4.99
N VAL A 239 16.68 -10.03 -5.95
CA VAL A 239 17.35 -9.52 -7.15
C VAL A 239 16.30 -8.94 -8.09
N VAL A 240 16.50 -7.69 -8.50
CA VAL A 240 15.59 -6.99 -9.41
C VAL A 240 16.33 -6.27 -10.53
N GLN A 241 15.66 -6.04 -11.65
CA GLN A 241 16.08 -5.11 -12.68
C GLN A 241 15.28 -3.82 -12.56
N LYS A 242 15.93 -2.73 -12.17
CA LYS A 242 15.30 -1.42 -12.04
C LYS A 242 15.13 -0.77 -13.41
N ILE A 243 13.90 -0.39 -13.72
CA ILE A 243 13.56 0.37 -14.92
C ILE A 243 13.41 1.83 -14.53
N SER A 244 14.26 2.70 -15.08
CA SER A 244 14.28 4.11 -14.71
C SER A 244 14.74 4.98 -15.87
N PRO A 245 14.19 6.21 -16.03
CA PRO A 245 14.66 7.17 -17.04
C PRO A 245 16.14 7.56 -16.92
N ARG A 246 16.78 7.26 -15.78
CA ARG A 246 18.20 7.52 -15.52
C ARG A 246 19.14 6.58 -16.28
N HIS A 247 18.62 5.47 -16.79
CA HIS A 247 19.38 4.44 -17.49
C HIS A 247 18.67 4.09 -18.79
N LEU A 248 19.43 3.84 -19.85
CA LEU A 248 18.87 3.39 -21.13
C LEU A 248 18.32 1.97 -21.00
N GLU A 249 19.09 1.11 -20.33
CA GLU A 249 18.75 -0.28 -20.05
C GLU A 249 18.35 -0.48 -18.58
N PRO A 250 17.54 -1.51 -18.26
CA PRO A 250 17.29 -1.92 -16.88
C PRO A 250 18.60 -2.21 -16.13
N VAL A 251 18.65 -1.82 -14.85
CA VAL A 251 19.86 -1.96 -14.01
C VAL A 251 19.63 -2.91 -12.86
N LYS A 252 20.53 -3.89 -12.69
CA LYS A 252 20.49 -4.84 -11.59
C LYS A 252 20.62 -4.13 -10.23
N ARG A 253 19.71 -4.43 -9.30
CA ARG A 253 19.72 -3.96 -7.90
C ARG A 253 19.36 -5.12 -6.98
N LEU A 254 19.81 -5.02 -5.73
CA LEU A 254 19.21 -5.78 -4.64
C LEU A 254 18.11 -4.89 -4.04
N LEU A 255 16.88 -5.38 -4.04
CA LEU A 255 15.77 -4.73 -3.37
C LEU A 255 15.59 -5.40 -2.01
N ALA A 256 15.97 -4.69 -0.96
CA ALA A 256 16.01 -5.20 0.40
C ALA A 256 14.85 -4.66 1.23
N LEU A 257 14.20 -5.53 1.99
CA LEU A 257 13.22 -5.16 3.02
C LEU A 257 13.93 -5.07 4.36
N THR A 258 13.71 -3.97 5.08
CA THR A 258 14.21 -3.76 6.44
C THR A 258 13.04 -3.73 7.43
N GLU A 259 13.28 -3.35 8.68
CA GLU A 259 12.21 -3.19 9.67
C GLU A 259 11.23 -2.08 9.25
N THR A 260 11.75 -0.99 8.66
CA THR A 260 10.96 0.23 8.38
C THR A 260 11.01 0.71 6.94
N CYS A 261 11.92 0.18 6.11
CA CYS A 261 12.20 0.68 4.78
C CYS A 261 12.30 -0.41 3.69
N LEU A 262 12.09 0.03 2.45
CA LEU A 262 12.51 -0.62 1.23
C LEU A 262 13.81 0.05 0.75
N VAL A 263 14.88 -0.72 0.67
CA VAL A 263 16.24 -0.24 0.35
C VAL A 263 16.67 -0.80 -1.01
N GLU A 264 17.13 0.07 -1.91
CA GLU A 264 17.79 -0.34 -3.14
C GLU A 264 19.31 -0.31 -2.91
N ARG A 265 19.97 -1.46 -3.07
CA ARG A 265 21.43 -1.59 -2.98
C ARG A 265 22.05 -1.89 -4.35
N ASP A 266 23.26 -1.39 -4.52
CA ASP A 266 24.12 -1.82 -5.61
C ASP A 266 24.70 -3.21 -5.30
N PRO A 267 24.54 -4.22 -6.16
CA PRO A 267 25.02 -5.57 -5.88
C PRO A 267 26.55 -5.68 -5.80
N ALA A 268 27.30 -4.76 -6.43
CA ALA A 268 28.76 -4.86 -6.49
C ALA A 268 29.43 -4.26 -5.25
N THR A 269 28.93 -3.13 -4.76
CA THR A 269 29.51 -2.43 -3.60
C THR A 269 28.69 -2.55 -2.32
N TYR A 270 27.48 -3.10 -2.42
CA TYR A 270 26.48 -3.15 -1.35
C TYR A 270 26.00 -1.75 -0.86
N ASN A 271 26.44 -0.68 -1.51
CA ASN A 271 26.05 0.69 -1.17
C ASN A 271 24.55 0.92 -1.42
N ILE A 272 23.94 1.71 -0.53
CA ILE A 272 22.53 2.08 -0.64
C ILE A 272 22.38 3.17 -1.70
N ALA A 273 21.78 2.82 -2.83
CA ALA A 273 21.46 3.77 -3.89
C ALA A 273 20.31 4.70 -3.48
N THR A 274 19.30 4.15 -2.80
CA THR A 274 18.18 4.88 -2.23
C THR A 274 17.43 4.01 -1.24
N LEU A 275 16.67 4.65 -0.33
CA LEU A 275 15.65 3.97 0.46
C LEU A 275 14.32 4.70 0.41
N LYS A 276 13.25 4.00 0.78
CA LYS A 276 11.88 4.49 0.90
C LYS A 276 11.21 3.88 2.13
N PRO A 277 10.51 4.67 2.97
CA PRO A 277 9.78 4.12 4.10
C PRO A 277 8.66 3.18 3.64
N LEU A 278 8.47 2.06 4.33
CA LEU A 278 7.39 1.10 4.02
C LEU A 278 6.01 1.75 4.21
N GLY A 279 5.84 2.57 5.25
CA GLY A 279 4.60 3.30 5.51
C GLY A 279 4.20 4.30 4.42
N GLU A 280 5.10 4.65 3.49
CA GLU A 280 4.79 5.53 2.34
C GLU A 280 4.32 4.79 1.09
N VAL A 281 4.26 3.45 1.10
CA VAL A 281 3.76 2.66 -0.04
C VAL A 281 2.25 2.82 -0.15
N PHE A 282 1.77 3.32 -1.29
CA PHE A 282 0.35 3.48 -1.58
C PHE A 282 -0.27 2.20 -2.16
N ALA A 283 0.36 1.65 -3.20
CA ALA A 283 -0.11 0.44 -3.86
C ALA A 283 1.02 -0.32 -4.54
N LEU A 284 0.83 -1.63 -4.67
CA LEU A 284 1.68 -2.53 -5.44
C LEU A 284 0.93 -2.91 -6.72
N VAL A 285 1.54 -2.71 -7.87
CA VAL A 285 0.92 -2.98 -9.18
C VAL A 285 1.63 -4.14 -9.84
N CYS A 286 0.90 -5.23 -10.05
CA CYS A 286 1.34 -6.37 -10.85
C CYS A 286 0.96 -6.14 -12.30
N ASP A 287 1.93 -6.19 -13.21
CA ASP A 287 1.63 -6.13 -14.64
C ASP A 287 0.86 -7.40 -15.07
N SER A 288 -0.23 -7.21 -15.83
CA SER A 288 -1.09 -8.30 -16.28
C SER A 288 -0.48 -9.11 -17.42
N GLU A 289 0.37 -8.47 -18.23
CA GLU A 289 0.95 -9.08 -19.44
C GLU A 289 2.33 -9.66 -19.14
N ASN A 290 3.11 -8.98 -18.31
CA ASN A 290 4.46 -9.40 -17.95
C ASN A 290 4.53 -9.93 -16.51
N PRO A 291 4.67 -11.26 -16.31
CA PRO A 291 4.66 -11.88 -14.99
C PRO A 291 5.87 -11.53 -14.12
N GLN A 292 6.90 -10.88 -14.66
CA GLN A 292 8.07 -10.42 -13.91
C GLN A 292 7.97 -8.94 -13.52
N LEU A 293 7.15 -8.17 -14.22
CA LEU A 293 7.10 -6.72 -14.09
C LEU A 293 6.15 -6.31 -12.95
N PHE A 294 6.62 -5.37 -12.13
CA PHE A 294 5.82 -4.76 -11.09
C PHE A 294 6.18 -3.29 -10.87
N THR A 295 5.27 -2.58 -10.25
CA THR A 295 5.44 -1.16 -9.91
C THR A 295 5.04 -0.92 -8.46
N ILE A 296 5.82 -0.09 -7.77
CA ILE A 296 5.51 0.40 -6.42
C ILE A 296 5.13 1.87 -6.54
N GLU A 297 3.91 2.19 -6.12
CA GLU A 297 3.40 3.54 -6.05
C GLU A 297 3.51 4.04 -4.61
N PHE A 298 4.01 5.27 -4.43
CA PHE A 298 4.17 5.89 -3.11
C PHE A 298 3.18 7.05 -2.93
N ILE A 299 2.79 7.32 -1.68
CA ILE A 299 1.80 8.35 -1.32
C ILE A 299 2.18 9.77 -1.77
N LYS A 300 3.46 10.05 -2.03
CA LYS A 300 3.96 11.33 -2.56
C LYS A 300 3.97 11.39 -4.09
N GLY A 301 3.34 10.42 -4.75
CA GLY A 301 3.19 10.34 -6.19
C GLY A 301 4.40 9.77 -6.94
N GLN A 302 5.41 9.26 -6.22
CA GLN A 302 6.58 8.63 -6.81
C GLN A 302 6.22 7.21 -7.27
N ILE A 303 6.76 6.83 -8.42
CA ILE A 303 6.51 5.52 -9.03
C ILE A 303 7.85 4.84 -9.30
N ARG A 304 7.99 3.58 -8.87
CA ARG A 304 9.21 2.78 -9.07
C ARG A 304 8.86 1.49 -9.79
N LYS A 305 9.50 1.26 -10.94
CA LYS A 305 9.22 0.13 -11.82
C LYS A 305 10.40 -0.84 -11.81
N TYR A 306 10.11 -2.13 -11.69
CA TYR A 306 11.09 -3.19 -11.60
C TYR A 306 10.62 -4.43 -12.37
N SER A 307 11.56 -5.29 -12.75
CA SER A 307 11.26 -6.69 -13.06
C SER A 307 12.04 -7.65 -12.17
N SER A 308 11.45 -8.80 -11.84
CA SER A 308 12.08 -9.87 -11.08
C SER A 308 11.49 -11.23 -11.46
N THR A 309 12.32 -12.27 -11.47
CA THR A 309 11.86 -13.66 -11.61
C THR A 309 11.09 -14.15 -10.37
N GLU A 310 11.28 -13.47 -9.23
CA GLU A 310 10.65 -13.78 -7.94
C GLU A 310 9.58 -12.74 -7.57
N ARG A 311 8.97 -12.08 -8.57
CA ARG A 311 8.04 -10.95 -8.39
C ARG A 311 6.98 -11.24 -7.32
N ASP A 312 6.25 -12.34 -7.43
CA ASP A 312 5.12 -12.60 -6.53
C ASP A 312 5.60 -12.84 -5.09
N SER A 313 6.74 -13.51 -4.90
CA SER A 313 7.32 -13.75 -3.57
C SER A 313 7.80 -12.46 -2.93
N LEU A 314 8.47 -11.61 -3.73
CA LEU A 314 8.87 -10.26 -3.33
C LEU A 314 7.66 -9.43 -2.92
N LEU A 315 6.60 -9.41 -3.73
CA LEU A 315 5.40 -8.65 -3.45
C LEU A 315 4.65 -9.15 -2.23
N ALA A 316 4.60 -10.47 -2.00
CA ALA A 316 4.04 -11.03 -0.77
C ALA A 316 4.82 -10.56 0.48
N SER A 317 6.16 -10.56 0.42
CA SER A 317 6.99 -10.05 1.52
C SER A 317 6.86 -8.55 1.74
N LEU A 318 6.79 -7.79 0.64
CA LEU A 318 6.64 -6.34 0.70
C LEU A 318 5.25 -5.95 1.24
N LEU A 319 4.19 -6.65 0.82
CA LEU A 319 2.84 -6.41 1.31
C LEU A 319 2.75 -6.59 2.83
N ASP A 320 3.28 -7.71 3.34
CA ASP A 320 3.36 -7.97 4.79
C ASP A 320 4.21 -6.92 5.51
N GLY A 321 5.39 -6.58 4.97
CA GLY A 321 6.24 -5.55 5.57
C GLY A 321 5.59 -4.16 5.62
N VAL A 322 4.84 -3.78 4.59
CA VAL A 322 4.09 -2.52 4.59
C VAL A 322 2.96 -2.56 5.63
N ARG A 323 2.18 -3.63 5.69
CA ARG A 323 1.12 -3.80 6.69
C ARG A 323 1.66 -3.80 8.12
N ALA A 324 2.78 -4.48 8.37
CA ALA A 324 3.46 -4.53 9.66
C ALA A 324 4.01 -3.15 10.10
N SER A 325 4.35 -2.28 9.15
CA SER A 325 4.74 -0.89 9.45
C SER A 325 3.59 0.02 9.88
N GLY A 326 2.36 -0.51 9.96
CA GLY A 326 1.14 0.21 10.36
C GLY A 326 0.28 0.69 9.20
N ASN A 327 0.75 0.55 7.96
CA ASN A 327 -0.02 0.93 6.77
C ASN A 327 -0.95 -0.20 6.33
N ARG A 328 -2.20 -0.16 6.81
CA ARG A 328 -3.26 -1.13 6.47
C ARG A 328 -3.91 -0.88 5.11
N ASP A 329 -3.64 0.28 4.49
CA ASP A 329 -4.26 0.72 3.24
C ASP A 329 -3.56 0.22 1.97
N VAL A 330 -2.39 -0.39 2.10
CA VAL A 330 -1.70 -0.98 0.94
C VAL A 330 -2.52 -2.12 0.32
N CYS A 331 -2.60 -2.09 -1.00
CA CYS A 331 -3.24 -3.16 -1.79
C CYS A 331 -2.35 -3.59 -2.96
N VAL A 332 -2.59 -4.80 -3.45
CA VAL A 332 -2.03 -5.32 -4.70
C VAL A 332 -3.10 -5.26 -5.77
N LYS A 333 -2.78 -4.73 -6.94
CA LYS A 333 -3.73 -4.54 -8.04
C LYS A 333 -3.10 -4.75 -9.42
N MET A 334 -3.92 -4.89 -10.45
CA MET A 334 -3.43 -5.13 -11.81
C MET A 334 -3.18 -3.85 -12.62
N THR A 335 -3.81 -2.73 -12.24
CA THR A 335 -3.73 -1.46 -12.98
C THR A 335 -3.13 -0.34 -12.15
N PRO A 336 -2.29 0.53 -12.74
CA PRO A 336 -1.76 1.71 -12.06
C PRO A 336 -2.85 2.64 -11.53
N THR A 337 -2.55 3.41 -10.49
CA THR A 337 -3.48 4.45 -10.02
C THR A 337 -3.51 5.60 -11.01
N HIS A 338 -4.64 5.78 -11.68
CA HIS A 338 -4.88 6.95 -12.51
C HIS A 338 -5.25 8.14 -11.62
N LYS A 339 -4.30 9.04 -11.38
CA LYS A 339 -4.52 10.25 -10.56
C LYS A 339 -5.64 11.16 -11.11
N GLY A 340 -5.99 11.08 -12.40
CA GLY A 340 -7.16 11.74 -12.97
C GLY A 340 -8.52 11.16 -12.52
N GLN A 341 -8.52 9.96 -11.93
CA GLN A 341 -9.72 9.34 -11.35
C GLN A 341 -9.86 9.60 -9.85
N ARG A 342 -8.79 10.01 -9.16
CA ARG A 342 -8.77 10.35 -7.73
C ARG A 342 -8.99 11.85 -7.52
N TRP A 343 -9.81 12.25 -6.54
CA TRP A 343 -10.16 13.66 -6.28
C TRP A 343 -9.48 14.25 -5.03
N GLY A 344 -8.63 13.49 -4.35
CA GLY A 344 -7.82 13.90 -3.21
C GLY A 344 -6.36 13.43 -3.33
N LEU A 345 -5.54 13.74 -2.32
CA LEU A 345 -4.13 13.31 -2.28
C LEU A 345 -4.01 11.81 -2.07
N LEU A 346 -2.94 11.17 -2.57
CA LEU A 346 -2.70 9.74 -2.27
C LEU A 346 -2.34 9.48 -0.80
N SER A 347 -1.90 10.51 -0.08
CA SER A 347 -1.49 10.42 1.33
C SER A 347 -2.62 10.61 2.34
N MET A 348 -3.83 10.94 1.88
CA MET A 348 -4.97 11.27 2.74
C MET A 348 -6.26 10.67 2.18
N PRO A 349 -7.21 10.27 3.03
CA PRO A 349 -8.55 9.92 2.56
C PRO A 349 -9.25 11.12 1.91
N VAL A 350 -10.28 10.82 1.11
CA VAL A 350 -11.14 11.85 0.52
C VAL A 350 -12.23 12.29 1.51
N ASP A 351 -12.80 13.48 1.29
CA ASP A 351 -13.90 13.99 2.11
C ASP A 351 -15.17 13.11 1.98
N GLU A 352 -16.02 13.13 3.01
CA GLU A 352 -17.30 12.40 3.06
C GLU A 352 -18.17 12.60 1.81
N GLU A 353 -18.26 13.84 1.31
CA GLU A 353 -19.06 14.16 0.12
C GLU A 353 -18.54 13.41 -1.12
N VAL A 354 -17.22 13.32 -1.28
CA VAL A 354 -16.56 12.60 -2.38
C VAL A 354 -16.77 11.10 -2.26
N GLU A 355 -16.66 10.56 -1.05
CA GLU A 355 -16.93 9.15 -0.77
C GLU A 355 -18.38 8.77 -1.13
N SER A 356 -19.33 9.62 -0.74
CA SER A 356 -20.76 9.44 -1.02
C SER A 356 -21.07 9.48 -2.52
N LEU A 357 -20.44 10.40 -3.26
CA LEU A 357 -20.57 10.48 -4.72
C LEU A 357 -20.10 9.21 -5.41
N HIS A 358 -18.97 8.64 -4.97
CA HIS A 358 -18.43 7.41 -5.56
C HIS A 358 -19.28 6.17 -5.23
N LEU A 359 -19.92 6.11 -4.06
CA LEU A 359 -20.93 5.09 -3.75
C LEU A 359 -22.14 5.21 -4.70
N ARG A 360 -22.64 6.43 -4.94
CA ARG A 360 -23.74 6.66 -5.89
C ARG A 360 -23.34 6.31 -7.32
N PHE A 361 -22.10 6.58 -7.74
CA PHE A 361 -21.61 6.22 -9.07
C PHE A 361 -21.56 4.70 -9.32
N LEU A 362 -21.31 3.90 -8.29
CA LEU A 362 -21.40 2.44 -8.42
C LEU A 362 -22.85 2.00 -8.69
N ALA A 363 -23.83 2.63 -8.04
CA ALA A 363 -25.23 2.31 -8.27
C ALA A 363 -25.74 2.84 -9.63
N THR A 364 -25.37 4.08 -9.97
CA THR A 364 -25.77 4.78 -11.20
C THR A 364 -24.56 5.46 -11.83
N PRO A 365 -23.84 4.78 -12.73
CA PRO A 365 -22.66 5.35 -13.39
C PRO A 365 -23.02 6.61 -14.21
N PRO A 366 -22.35 7.75 -13.99
CA PRO A 366 -22.72 9.04 -14.59
C PRO A 366 -22.67 9.03 -16.13
N ASN A 367 -21.76 8.25 -16.71
CA ASN A 367 -21.57 8.13 -18.17
C ASN A 367 -22.05 6.77 -18.72
N GLY A 368 -22.80 5.99 -17.93
CA GLY A 368 -23.15 4.61 -18.27
C GLY A 368 -21.98 3.61 -18.27
N ASN A 369 -20.76 4.07 -17.97
CA ASN A 369 -19.57 3.22 -17.90
C ASN A 369 -19.34 2.71 -16.47
N PHE A 370 -19.79 1.48 -16.21
CA PHE A 370 -19.64 0.86 -14.89
C PHE A 370 -18.17 0.59 -14.51
N ALA A 371 -17.33 0.18 -15.46
CA ALA A 371 -15.91 -0.08 -15.20
C ALA A 371 -15.18 1.19 -14.72
N ASP A 372 -15.41 2.33 -15.37
CA ASP A 372 -14.84 3.62 -14.94
C ASP A 372 -15.34 4.03 -13.54
N ALA A 373 -16.62 3.78 -13.22
CA ALA A 373 -17.15 4.02 -11.87
C ALA A 373 -16.43 3.17 -10.81
N VAL A 374 -16.13 1.90 -11.11
CA VAL A 374 -15.37 1.01 -10.22
C VAL A 374 -13.92 1.46 -10.06
N PHE A 375 -13.24 1.82 -11.15
CA PHE A 375 -11.86 2.33 -11.07
C PHE A 375 -11.78 3.64 -10.27
N ARG A 376 -12.73 4.56 -10.47
CA ARG A 376 -12.84 5.79 -9.67
C ARG A 376 -13.12 5.49 -8.21
N PHE A 377 -14.03 4.58 -7.90
CA PHE A 377 -14.30 4.17 -6.53
C PHE A 377 -13.02 3.66 -5.85
N ASN A 378 -12.33 2.70 -6.47
CA ASN A 378 -11.08 2.15 -5.92
C ASN A 378 -9.94 3.17 -5.84
N ALA A 379 -9.93 4.19 -6.71
CA ALA A 379 -8.96 5.27 -6.70
C ALA A 379 -9.22 6.30 -5.59
N ASN A 380 -10.44 6.40 -5.05
CA ASN A 380 -10.82 7.38 -4.02
C ASN A 380 -10.98 6.77 -2.64
N ILE A 381 -11.51 5.55 -2.54
CA ILE A 381 -11.77 4.88 -1.27
C ILE A 381 -10.54 4.10 -0.81
N SER A 382 -10.12 4.37 0.43
CA SER A 382 -9.01 3.68 1.09
C SER A 382 -9.22 2.17 1.11
N TYR A 383 -8.14 1.39 1.12
CA TYR A 383 -8.28 -0.06 1.13
C TYR A 383 -9.00 -0.52 2.39
N SER A 384 -8.69 0.10 3.54
CA SER A 384 -9.34 -0.15 4.85
C SER A 384 -10.83 0.14 4.89
N GLY A 385 -11.41 0.71 3.83
CA GLY A 385 -12.85 0.82 3.65
C GLY A 385 -13.38 2.25 3.65
N VAL A 386 -14.71 2.34 3.68
CA VAL A 386 -15.49 3.58 3.70
C VAL A 386 -15.39 4.20 5.10
N LEU A 387 -14.80 5.39 5.22
CA LEU A 387 -14.49 5.99 6.52
C LEU A 387 -15.70 6.69 7.17
N HIS A 388 -16.61 7.21 6.35
CA HIS A 388 -17.81 7.92 6.80
C HIS A 388 -19.05 7.03 6.66
N ALA A 389 -18.92 5.76 7.07
CA ALA A 389 -19.97 4.75 6.93
C ALA A 389 -21.08 4.83 8.00
N VAL A 390 -20.90 5.63 9.07
CA VAL A 390 -21.89 5.81 10.14
C VAL A 390 -22.84 6.95 9.78
N THR A 391 -24.15 6.69 9.76
CA THR A 391 -25.18 7.72 9.61
C THR A 391 -25.20 8.57 10.89
N GLN A 392 -24.92 9.88 10.80
CA GLN A 392 -25.14 10.79 11.93
C GLN A 392 -26.65 10.97 12.15
N ASP A 393 -27.14 10.92 13.39
CA ASP A 393 -28.56 11.14 13.68
C ASP A 393 -28.97 12.58 13.33
N GLY A 394 -29.80 12.73 12.30
CA GLY A 394 -30.37 14.02 11.90
C GLY A 394 -31.52 13.85 10.91
N LEU A 395 -32.49 14.76 10.93
CA LEU A 395 -33.71 14.70 10.10
C LEU A 395 -33.44 14.69 8.58
N PHE A 396 -32.22 15.02 8.15
CA PHE A 396 -31.75 15.04 6.76
C PHE A 396 -30.46 14.23 6.52
N SER A 397 -30.10 13.32 7.44
CA SER A 397 -28.89 12.51 7.30
C SER A 397 -29.04 11.50 6.15
N GLU A 398 -28.05 11.45 5.26
CA GLU A 398 -28.00 10.45 4.21
C GLU A 398 -27.77 9.06 4.80
N ASN A 399 -28.64 8.09 4.46
CA ASN A 399 -28.49 6.72 4.92
C ASN A 399 -27.31 6.04 4.19
N LYS A 400 -26.15 6.02 4.84
CA LYS A 400 -24.90 5.48 4.30
C LYS A 400 -24.96 3.97 4.10
N GLU A 401 -25.61 3.26 5.01
CA GLU A 401 -25.83 1.82 4.90
C GLU A 401 -26.58 1.48 3.60
N LYS A 402 -27.64 2.25 3.27
CA LYS A 402 -28.37 2.09 2.01
C LYS A 402 -27.49 2.33 0.78
N LEU A 403 -26.60 3.33 0.82
CA LEU A 403 -25.66 3.58 -0.28
C LEU A 403 -24.68 2.41 -0.46
N ILE A 404 -24.13 1.90 0.63
CA ILE A 404 -23.22 0.74 0.63
C ILE A 404 -23.94 -0.49 0.08
N ASN A 405 -25.15 -0.79 0.55
CA ASN A 405 -25.95 -1.92 0.09
C ASN A 405 -26.30 -1.82 -1.40
N ASN A 406 -26.61 -0.63 -1.90
CA ASN A 406 -26.86 -0.40 -3.32
C ASN A 406 -25.59 -0.61 -4.16
N ALA A 407 -24.44 -0.12 -3.69
CA ALA A 407 -23.15 -0.31 -4.36
C ALA A 407 -22.75 -1.79 -4.44
N ILE A 408 -22.90 -2.53 -3.32
CA ILE A 408 -22.69 -3.99 -3.28
C ILE A 408 -23.62 -4.69 -4.26
N THR A 409 -24.91 -4.36 -4.26
CA THR A 409 -25.89 -4.95 -5.16
C THR A 409 -25.50 -4.72 -6.63
N ALA A 410 -25.05 -3.52 -6.99
CA ALA A 410 -24.63 -3.19 -8.33
C ALA A 410 -23.38 -4.00 -8.77
N LEU A 411 -22.37 -4.09 -7.90
CA LEU A 411 -21.15 -4.89 -8.13
C LEU A 411 -21.44 -6.39 -8.32
N LEU A 412 -22.33 -6.94 -7.49
CA LEU A 412 -22.71 -8.36 -7.55
C LEU A 412 -23.68 -8.68 -8.69
N SER A 413 -24.40 -7.69 -9.21
CA SER A 413 -25.27 -7.84 -10.38
C SER A 413 -24.48 -7.88 -11.70
N GLN A 414 -23.22 -7.41 -11.70
CA GLN A 414 -22.33 -7.65 -12.82
C GLN A 414 -21.93 -9.12 -12.82
N GLU A 415 -22.60 -9.91 -13.66
CA GLU A 415 -22.22 -11.29 -13.91
C GLU A 415 -20.76 -11.29 -14.37
N GLY A 416 -19.88 -11.97 -13.62
CA GLY A 416 -18.44 -12.07 -13.91
C GLY A 416 -18.14 -12.89 -15.17
N ASP A 417 -18.95 -12.74 -16.20
CA ASP A 417 -18.92 -13.47 -17.46
C ASP A 417 -17.74 -13.03 -18.33
N VAL A 418 -17.49 -13.83 -19.37
CA VAL A 418 -16.35 -13.79 -20.30
C VAL A 418 -16.08 -12.39 -20.89
N VAL A 419 -17.07 -11.48 -20.86
CA VAL A 419 -16.97 -10.12 -21.40
C VAL A 419 -16.05 -9.21 -20.57
N ALA A 420 -16.00 -9.35 -19.24
CA ALA A 420 -15.17 -8.49 -18.39
C ALA A 420 -13.70 -8.92 -18.44
N SER A 421 -12.80 -7.96 -18.68
CA SER A 421 -11.35 -8.18 -18.61
C SER A 421 -10.90 -8.60 -17.20
N ASN A 422 -9.69 -9.18 -17.09
CA ASN A 422 -9.15 -9.57 -15.78
C ASN A 422 -8.98 -8.36 -14.85
N ALA A 423 -8.55 -7.21 -15.39
CA ALA A 423 -8.43 -5.97 -14.63
C ALA A 423 -9.78 -5.45 -14.12
N GLU A 424 -10.83 -5.50 -14.95
CA GLU A 424 -12.17 -5.08 -14.52
C GLU A 424 -12.72 -6.01 -13.44
N LEU A 425 -12.59 -7.33 -13.61
CA LEU A 425 -13.08 -8.29 -12.62
C LEU A 425 -12.30 -8.18 -11.30
N GLU A 426 -10.98 -8.02 -11.36
CA GLU A 426 -10.13 -7.75 -10.20
C GLU A 426 -10.57 -6.47 -9.49
N SER A 427 -10.79 -5.38 -10.22
CA SER A 427 -11.25 -4.11 -9.64
C SER A 427 -12.62 -4.21 -8.97
N GLN A 428 -13.51 -5.11 -9.42
CA GLN A 428 -14.79 -5.35 -8.77
C GLN A 428 -14.59 -6.03 -7.41
N PHE A 429 -13.70 -7.02 -7.30
CA PHE A 429 -13.38 -7.62 -5.99
C PHE A 429 -12.72 -6.62 -5.04
N GLN A 430 -11.82 -5.78 -5.56
CA GLN A 430 -11.22 -4.66 -4.82
C GLN A 430 -12.27 -3.69 -4.26
N ALA A 431 -13.34 -3.42 -5.02
CA ALA A 431 -14.42 -2.55 -4.58
C ALA A 431 -15.29 -3.24 -3.52
N VAL A 432 -15.66 -4.51 -3.72
CA VAL A 432 -16.39 -5.29 -2.71
C VAL A 432 -15.59 -5.37 -1.41
N ARG A 433 -14.29 -5.67 -1.46
CA ARG A 433 -13.39 -5.69 -0.31
C ARG A 433 -13.49 -4.40 0.50
N ARG A 434 -13.38 -3.24 -0.15
CA ARG A 434 -13.48 -1.91 0.51
C ARG A 434 -14.85 -1.69 1.14
N LEU A 435 -15.92 -2.14 0.50
CA LEU A 435 -17.28 -2.01 1.05
C LEU A 435 -17.46 -2.90 2.30
N VAL A 436 -17.03 -4.16 2.24
CA VAL A 436 -17.15 -5.10 3.39
C VAL A 436 -16.18 -4.80 4.52
N ALA A 437 -15.16 -3.96 4.29
CA ALA A 437 -14.29 -3.47 5.34
C ALA A 437 -14.98 -2.45 6.28
N SER A 438 -16.13 -1.91 5.88
CA SER A 438 -17.00 -1.11 6.75
C SER A 438 -17.97 -1.98 7.54
N LYS A 439 -18.41 -1.53 8.72
CA LYS A 439 -19.41 -2.24 9.55
C LYS A 439 -20.68 -2.60 8.77
N ALA A 440 -21.23 -1.64 8.04
CA ALA A 440 -22.42 -1.85 7.22
C ALA A 440 -22.22 -2.91 6.14
N GLY A 441 -21.09 -2.86 5.40
CA GLY A 441 -20.81 -3.86 4.38
C GLY A 441 -20.49 -5.25 4.94
N PHE A 442 -19.84 -5.31 6.11
CA PHE A 442 -19.56 -6.57 6.81
C PHE A 442 -20.85 -7.28 7.27
N LEU A 443 -21.79 -6.51 7.82
CA LEU A 443 -23.14 -6.97 8.19
C LEU A 443 -23.97 -7.39 6.96
N ALA A 444 -23.86 -6.61 5.87
CA ALA A 444 -24.61 -6.84 4.65
C ALA A 444 -24.40 -8.24 4.07
N PHE A 445 -23.25 -8.88 4.27
CA PHE A 445 -23.00 -10.23 3.77
C PHE A 445 -24.05 -11.24 4.24
N THR A 446 -24.53 -11.12 5.49
CA THR A 446 -25.55 -12.03 6.02
C THR A 446 -26.97 -11.50 5.89
N GLN A 447 -27.14 -10.18 5.80
CA GLN A 447 -28.44 -9.52 5.87
C GLN A 447 -29.00 -9.09 4.50
N LEU A 448 -28.13 -8.75 3.54
CA LEU A 448 -28.53 -8.28 2.22
C LEU A 448 -28.99 -9.46 1.35
N PRO A 449 -30.21 -9.44 0.79
CA PRO A 449 -30.72 -10.53 -0.03
C PRO A 449 -29.81 -10.84 -1.23
N LYS A 450 -29.61 -12.13 -1.50
CA LYS A 450 -28.80 -12.65 -2.62
C LYS A 450 -27.30 -12.29 -2.60
N PHE A 451 -26.80 -11.58 -1.58
CA PHE A 451 -25.36 -11.27 -1.50
C PHE A 451 -24.55 -12.56 -1.55
N ARG A 452 -24.76 -13.47 -0.59
CA ARG A 452 -23.99 -14.72 -0.46
C ARG A 452 -23.99 -15.54 -1.76
N GLU A 453 -25.16 -15.74 -2.35
CA GLU A 453 -25.35 -16.50 -3.59
C GLU A 453 -24.57 -15.88 -4.76
N ARG A 454 -24.78 -14.58 -5.02
CA ARG A 454 -24.14 -13.89 -6.14
C ARG A 454 -22.64 -13.77 -5.96
N LEU A 455 -22.18 -13.48 -4.75
CA LEU A 455 -20.75 -13.45 -4.45
C LEU A 455 -20.13 -14.83 -4.64
N GLY A 456 -20.75 -15.89 -4.13
CA GLY A 456 -20.29 -17.27 -4.30
C GLY A 456 -20.13 -17.66 -5.76
N VAL A 457 -21.14 -17.38 -6.60
CA VAL A 457 -21.06 -17.63 -8.06
C VAL A 457 -19.90 -16.84 -8.68
N LYS A 458 -19.75 -15.56 -8.31
CA LYS A 458 -18.69 -14.69 -8.85
C LYS A 458 -17.30 -15.19 -8.48
N VAL A 459 -17.09 -15.60 -7.23
CA VAL A 459 -15.81 -16.16 -6.74
C VAL A 459 -15.51 -17.48 -7.43
N VAL A 460 -16.47 -18.40 -7.56
CA VAL A 460 -16.25 -19.68 -8.25
C VAL A 460 -15.88 -19.46 -9.73
N LYS A 461 -16.52 -18.50 -10.41
CA LYS A 461 -16.14 -18.11 -11.78
C LYS A 461 -14.71 -17.54 -11.82
N ALA A 462 -14.34 -16.72 -10.85
CA ALA A 462 -13.00 -16.14 -10.73
C ALA A 462 -11.90 -17.20 -10.52
N LEU A 463 -12.14 -18.19 -9.64
CA LEU A 463 -11.21 -19.31 -9.40
C LEU A 463 -10.97 -20.17 -10.66
N LYS A 464 -11.98 -20.28 -11.53
CA LYS A 464 -11.88 -21.01 -12.81
C LYS A 464 -11.09 -20.26 -13.88
N ARG A 465 -10.97 -18.93 -13.81
CA ARG A 465 -10.22 -18.12 -14.79
C ARG A 465 -8.70 -18.34 -14.75
N SER A 466 -8.19 -19.04 -13.73
CA SER A 466 -6.75 -19.39 -13.59
C SER A 466 -5.80 -18.18 -13.74
N HIS A 467 -6.24 -17.01 -13.31
CA HIS A 467 -5.45 -15.77 -13.34
C HIS A 467 -5.12 -15.33 -11.91
N ASN A 468 -3.84 -15.37 -11.53
CA ASN A 468 -3.38 -15.15 -10.16
C ASN A 468 -3.86 -13.83 -9.54
N GLY A 469 -3.83 -12.73 -10.30
CA GLY A 469 -4.29 -11.42 -9.79
C GLY A 469 -5.77 -11.38 -9.44
N VAL A 470 -6.61 -12.11 -10.20
CA VAL A 470 -8.05 -12.18 -9.97
C VAL A 470 -8.34 -13.12 -8.80
N ILE A 471 -7.65 -14.26 -8.73
CA ILE A 471 -7.76 -15.22 -7.62
C ILE A 471 -7.34 -14.55 -6.31
N HIS A 472 -6.20 -13.86 -6.29
CA HIS A 472 -5.73 -13.13 -5.12
C HIS A 472 -6.75 -12.10 -4.63
N ALA A 473 -7.27 -11.25 -5.52
CA ALA A 473 -8.26 -10.25 -5.13
C ALA A 473 -9.57 -10.86 -4.61
N ALA A 474 -10.00 -11.98 -5.20
CA ALA A 474 -11.17 -12.72 -4.71
C ALA A 474 -10.92 -13.29 -3.30
N VAL A 475 -9.77 -13.94 -3.06
CA VAL A 475 -9.44 -14.54 -1.76
C VAL A 475 -9.19 -13.47 -0.69
N ASP A 476 -8.49 -12.37 -0.99
CA ASP A 476 -8.28 -11.27 -0.03
C ASP A 476 -9.62 -10.59 0.32
N MET A 477 -10.57 -10.51 -0.61
CA MET A 477 -11.93 -10.06 -0.31
C MET A 477 -12.68 -11.04 0.62
N LEU A 478 -12.54 -12.35 0.43
CA LEU A 478 -13.10 -13.35 1.36
C LEU A 478 -12.47 -13.23 2.75
N CYS A 479 -11.18 -12.96 2.82
CA CYS A 479 -10.47 -12.71 4.07
C CYS A 479 -11.06 -11.51 4.83
N ALA A 480 -11.42 -10.43 4.13
CA ALA A 480 -12.09 -9.26 4.72
C ALA A 480 -13.52 -9.54 5.23
N LEU A 481 -14.13 -10.66 4.82
CA LEU A 481 -15.40 -11.15 5.38
C LEU A 481 -15.20 -12.12 6.55
N MET A 482 -14.02 -12.77 6.64
CA MET A 482 -13.66 -13.68 7.74
C MET A 482 -13.18 -12.94 8.98
N CYS A 483 -12.55 -11.78 8.83
CA CYS A 483 -12.07 -10.95 9.94
C CYS A 483 -12.49 -9.48 9.70
N PRO A 484 -13.19 -8.84 10.64
CA PRO A 484 -13.55 -7.42 10.51
C PRO A 484 -12.31 -6.54 10.31
N MET A 485 -12.43 -5.52 9.46
CA MET A 485 -11.36 -4.58 9.12
C MET A 485 -11.61 -3.17 9.70
N HIS A 486 -12.55 -3.06 10.64
CA HIS A 486 -12.96 -1.84 11.34
C HIS A 486 -12.93 -2.05 12.85
N ASP A 487 -12.90 -0.96 13.62
CA ASP A 487 -12.74 -1.02 15.07
C ASP A 487 -14.03 -1.45 15.82
N ASP A 488 -15.20 -1.36 15.19
CA ASP A 488 -16.49 -1.78 15.76
C ASP A 488 -16.73 -3.30 15.68
N TYR A 489 -15.86 -4.11 16.30
CA TYR A 489 -15.90 -5.57 16.19
C TYR A 489 -17.20 -6.18 16.75
N ASP A 490 -17.94 -6.88 15.90
CA ASP A 490 -19.04 -7.76 16.27
C ASP A 490 -18.66 -9.23 16.02
N LEU A 491 -18.31 -9.93 17.11
CA LEU A 491 -17.93 -11.34 17.08
C LEU A 491 -19.06 -12.25 16.59
N ARG A 492 -20.31 -11.89 16.88
CA ARG A 492 -21.47 -12.67 16.42
C ARG A 492 -21.61 -12.55 14.91
N GLN A 493 -21.47 -11.33 14.39
CA GLN A 493 -21.49 -11.13 12.94
C GLN A 493 -20.30 -11.81 12.25
N GLU A 494 -19.11 -11.77 12.85
CA GLU A 494 -17.94 -12.52 12.35
C GLU A 494 -18.25 -14.03 12.28
N GLN A 495 -18.80 -14.60 13.34
CA GLN A 495 -19.21 -16.01 13.37
C GLN A 495 -20.23 -16.34 12.26
N LEU A 496 -21.25 -15.51 12.05
CA LEU A 496 -22.24 -15.71 10.98
C LEU A 496 -21.63 -15.63 9.57
N ASN A 497 -20.65 -14.74 9.37
CA ASN A 497 -19.91 -14.64 8.12
C ASN A 497 -19.08 -15.90 7.86
N LYS A 498 -18.32 -16.36 8.86
CA LYS A 498 -17.55 -17.61 8.77
C LYS A 498 -18.44 -18.81 8.52
N ALA A 499 -19.52 -18.94 9.29
CA ALA A 499 -20.54 -19.98 9.13
C ALA A 499 -21.04 -20.08 7.69
N SER A 500 -21.24 -18.93 7.04
CA SER A 500 -21.68 -18.87 5.65
C SER A 500 -20.58 -19.26 4.66
N LEU A 501 -19.36 -18.74 4.84
CA LEU A 501 -18.23 -18.95 3.94
C LEU A 501 -17.69 -20.39 3.95
N LEU A 502 -17.69 -21.01 5.13
CA LEU A 502 -17.14 -22.36 5.34
C LEU A 502 -18.19 -23.47 5.16
N SER A 503 -19.45 -23.11 4.89
CA SER A 503 -20.56 -24.07 4.79
C SER A 503 -20.42 -25.11 3.66
N SER A 504 -19.71 -24.80 2.59
CA SER A 504 -19.62 -25.66 1.40
C SER A 504 -18.28 -26.39 1.34
N LYS A 505 -18.28 -27.68 1.69
CA LYS A 505 -17.10 -28.55 1.56
C LYS A 505 -16.47 -28.48 0.17
N LYS A 506 -17.28 -28.60 -0.89
CA LYS A 506 -16.82 -28.53 -2.28
C LYS A 506 -16.15 -27.19 -2.62
N PHE A 507 -16.62 -26.09 -2.05
CA PHE A 507 -15.98 -24.79 -2.24
C PHE A 507 -14.60 -24.76 -1.58
N LEU A 508 -14.48 -25.26 -0.34
CA LEU A 508 -13.22 -25.36 0.38
C LEU A 508 -12.23 -26.30 -0.32
N GLU A 509 -12.71 -27.42 -0.87
CA GLU A 509 -11.89 -28.33 -1.69
C GLU A 509 -11.28 -27.60 -2.88
N ASN A 510 -12.05 -26.78 -3.60
CA ASN A 510 -11.53 -26.00 -4.73
C ASN A 510 -10.46 -24.97 -4.28
N LEU A 511 -10.63 -24.34 -3.12
CA LEU A 511 -9.64 -23.40 -2.58
C LEU A 511 -8.33 -24.13 -2.23
N LEU A 512 -8.44 -25.28 -1.55
CA LEU A 512 -7.28 -26.09 -1.18
C LEU A 512 -6.60 -26.72 -2.40
N GLU A 513 -7.34 -27.12 -3.43
CA GLU A 513 -6.75 -27.58 -4.69
C GLU A 513 -5.91 -26.48 -5.34
N LYS A 514 -6.40 -25.25 -5.37
CA LYS A 514 -5.63 -24.09 -5.86
C LYS A 514 -4.41 -23.81 -4.99
N PHE A 515 -4.55 -23.88 -3.66
CA PHE A 515 -3.43 -23.78 -2.73
C PHE A 515 -2.35 -24.81 -3.08
N ASN A 516 -2.71 -26.10 -3.06
CA ASN A 516 -1.79 -27.20 -3.30
C ASN A 516 -1.10 -27.08 -4.67
N SER A 517 -1.87 -26.78 -5.72
CA SER A 517 -1.32 -26.57 -7.06
C SER A 517 -0.27 -25.46 -7.08
N HIS A 518 -0.53 -24.31 -6.47
CA HIS A 518 0.44 -23.22 -6.43
C HIS A 518 1.69 -23.57 -5.62
N VAL A 519 1.54 -24.24 -4.47
CA VAL A 519 2.68 -24.68 -3.66
C VAL A 519 3.53 -25.69 -4.41
N ASP A 520 2.92 -26.68 -5.05
CA ASP A 520 3.63 -27.75 -5.77
C ASP A 520 4.43 -27.23 -6.97
N HIS A 521 3.88 -26.23 -7.68
CA HIS A 521 4.56 -25.61 -8.82
C HIS A 521 5.49 -24.45 -8.43
N GLY A 522 5.49 -24.02 -7.16
CA GLY A 522 6.26 -22.85 -6.72
C GLY A 522 5.80 -21.54 -7.38
N THR A 523 4.49 -21.37 -7.59
CA THR A 523 3.92 -20.20 -8.27
C THR A 523 2.91 -19.47 -7.38
N GLY A 524 2.48 -18.27 -7.79
CA GLY A 524 1.33 -17.60 -7.17
C GLY A 524 1.51 -17.28 -5.69
N ALA A 525 2.69 -16.82 -5.27
CA ALA A 525 2.98 -16.55 -3.86
C ALA A 525 1.99 -15.58 -3.20
N LEU A 526 1.44 -14.59 -3.93
CA LEU A 526 0.36 -13.75 -3.43
C LEU A 526 -0.93 -14.54 -3.15
N VAL A 527 -1.30 -15.47 -4.03
CA VAL A 527 -2.45 -16.36 -3.85
C VAL A 527 -2.22 -17.26 -2.64
N ILE A 528 -1.05 -17.89 -2.53
CA ILE A 528 -0.65 -18.71 -1.37
C ILE A 528 -0.77 -17.89 -0.09
N SER A 529 -0.23 -16.66 -0.05
CA SER A 529 -0.30 -15.79 1.11
C SER A 529 -1.74 -15.50 1.52
N SER A 530 -2.61 -15.12 0.59
CA SER A 530 -4.04 -14.86 0.88
C SER A 530 -4.81 -16.10 1.32
N LEU A 531 -4.46 -17.29 0.81
CA LEU A 531 -5.07 -18.56 1.25
C LEU A 531 -4.59 -18.96 2.64
N LEU A 532 -3.33 -18.69 2.99
CA LEU A 532 -2.84 -18.86 4.36
C LEU A 532 -3.53 -17.90 5.34
N ASP A 533 -3.79 -16.65 4.94
CA ASP A 533 -4.60 -15.73 5.75
C ASP A 533 -6.01 -16.27 5.97
N PHE A 534 -6.66 -16.77 4.90
CA PHE A 534 -7.97 -17.42 4.99
C PHE A 534 -7.98 -18.60 5.97
N LEU A 535 -6.99 -19.49 5.87
CA LEU A 535 -6.84 -20.63 6.78
C LEU A 535 -6.52 -20.19 8.20
N THR A 536 -5.71 -19.14 8.37
CA THR A 536 -5.39 -18.57 9.67
C THR A 536 -6.65 -18.04 10.35
N PHE A 537 -7.50 -17.30 9.63
CA PHE A 537 -8.75 -16.79 10.17
C PHE A 537 -9.78 -17.87 10.51
N ALA A 538 -9.72 -19.02 9.84
CA ALA A 538 -10.61 -20.14 10.09
C ALA A 538 -10.12 -21.06 11.22
N LEU A 539 -8.82 -21.36 11.27
CA LEU A 539 -8.25 -22.46 12.07
C LEU A 539 -7.32 -22.04 13.20
N CYS A 540 -6.77 -20.82 13.19
CA CYS A 540 -5.75 -20.42 14.16
C CYS A 540 -6.32 -19.51 15.25
N ALA A 541 -6.00 -19.82 16.51
CA ALA A 541 -6.33 -18.95 17.63
C ALA A 541 -5.64 -17.58 17.48
N PRO A 542 -6.29 -16.47 17.90
CA PRO A 542 -7.62 -16.39 18.51
C PRO A 542 -8.76 -16.28 17.48
N TYR A 543 -8.46 -16.33 16.18
CA TYR A 543 -9.47 -16.14 15.13
C TYR A 543 -10.44 -17.32 15.03
N SER A 544 -9.96 -18.55 15.23
CA SER A 544 -10.79 -19.76 15.16
C SER A 544 -11.91 -19.82 16.19
N GLU A 545 -11.86 -19.03 17.27
CA GLU A 545 -12.88 -19.01 18.32
C GLU A 545 -14.28 -18.60 17.81
N THR A 546 -14.36 -17.90 16.66
CA THR A 546 -15.62 -17.56 15.99
C THR A 546 -15.97 -18.51 14.84
N THR A 547 -15.19 -19.57 14.62
CA THR A 547 -15.50 -20.64 13.64
C THR A 547 -16.40 -21.69 14.31
N GLU A 548 -17.47 -22.12 13.63
CA GLU A 548 -18.34 -23.18 14.16
C GLU A 548 -17.59 -24.53 14.20
N GLY A 549 -17.73 -25.29 15.29
CA GLY A 549 -16.96 -26.52 15.54
C GLY A 549 -17.00 -27.53 14.39
N GLN A 550 -18.18 -27.84 13.84
CA GLN A 550 -18.30 -28.78 12.71
C GLN A 550 -17.53 -28.31 11.46
N GLN A 551 -17.49 -27.00 11.22
CA GLN A 551 -16.79 -26.43 10.08
C GLN A 551 -15.29 -26.36 10.33
N PHE A 552 -14.91 -26.08 11.59
CA PHE A 552 -13.53 -26.13 12.05
C PHE A 552 -12.94 -27.52 11.83
N ASP A 553 -13.57 -28.56 12.38
CA ASP A 553 -13.11 -29.96 12.29
C ASP A 553 -12.99 -30.40 10.83
N MET A 554 -14.03 -30.13 10.02
CA MET A 554 -14.04 -30.46 8.60
C MET A 554 -12.86 -29.81 7.84
N LEU A 555 -12.62 -28.51 8.05
CA LEU A 555 -11.55 -27.81 7.37
C LEU A 555 -10.17 -28.24 7.88
N LEU A 556 -10.03 -28.48 9.19
CA LEU A 556 -8.78 -28.94 9.81
C LEU A 556 -8.37 -30.30 9.22
N GLU A 557 -9.29 -31.26 9.15
CA GLU A 557 -9.05 -32.57 8.53
C GLU A 557 -8.63 -32.45 7.06
N MET A 558 -9.32 -31.58 6.29
CA MET A 558 -9.00 -31.35 4.88
C MET A 558 -7.59 -30.76 4.69
N VAL A 559 -7.17 -29.81 5.54
CA VAL A 559 -5.83 -29.23 5.47
C VAL A 559 -4.78 -30.24 5.95
N ALA A 560 -5.05 -30.96 7.05
CA ALA A 560 -4.17 -31.99 7.58
C ALA A 560 -3.88 -33.12 6.58
N SER A 561 -4.89 -33.51 5.78
CA SER A 561 -4.72 -34.50 4.70
C SER A 561 -3.64 -34.08 3.68
N ASN A 562 -3.43 -32.77 3.52
CA ASN A 562 -2.44 -32.15 2.65
C ASN A 562 -1.22 -31.61 3.41
N GLY A 563 -1.02 -32.00 4.68
CA GLY A 563 -0.02 -31.40 5.57
C GLY A 563 1.42 -31.44 5.04
N ARG A 564 1.77 -32.44 4.22
CA ARG A 564 3.09 -32.51 3.55
C ARG A 564 3.35 -31.30 2.65
N THR A 565 2.33 -30.78 1.98
CA THR A 565 2.43 -29.60 1.12
C THR A 565 2.83 -28.35 1.92
N LEU A 566 2.35 -28.21 3.15
CA LEU A 566 2.71 -27.08 4.03
C LEU A 566 4.21 -27.04 4.35
N PHE A 567 4.87 -28.19 4.48
CA PHE A 567 6.30 -28.24 4.78
C PHE A 567 7.18 -27.60 3.69
N LYS A 568 6.74 -27.64 2.43
CA LYS A 568 7.43 -26.95 1.32
C LYS A 568 7.50 -25.43 1.55
N LEU A 569 6.50 -24.87 2.22
CA LEU A 569 6.40 -23.43 2.46
C LEU A 569 7.40 -22.92 3.50
N PHE A 570 7.90 -23.77 4.39
CA PHE A 570 8.95 -23.37 5.33
C PHE A 570 10.26 -22.99 4.65
N GLN A 571 10.42 -23.34 3.36
CA GLN A 571 11.57 -22.94 2.55
C GLN A 571 11.33 -21.71 1.69
N HIS A 572 10.11 -21.16 1.69
CA HIS A 572 9.73 -20.06 0.82
C HIS A 572 10.49 -18.76 1.16
N PRO A 573 10.92 -17.94 0.17
CA PRO A 573 11.65 -16.70 0.43
C PRO A 573 10.85 -15.63 1.19
N SER A 574 9.51 -15.70 1.13
CA SER A 574 8.63 -14.78 1.87
C SER A 574 8.36 -15.25 3.30
N MET A 575 8.78 -14.44 4.28
CA MET A 575 8.53 -14.71 5.71
C MET A 575 7.05 -14.72 6.08
N ALA A 576 6.23 -13.93 5.38
CA ALA A 576 4.77 -13.94 5.56
C ALA A 576 4.18 -15.34 5.30
N ILE A 577 4.67 -16.00 4.25
CA ILE A 577 4.25 -17.35 3.88
C ILE A 577 4.77 -18.38 4.90
N ILE A 578 6.03 -18.27 5.34
CA ILE A 578 6.58 -19.14 6.39
C ILE A 578 5.74 -19.02 7.67
N LYS A 579 5.42 -17.79 8.09
CA LYS A 579 4.60 -17.53 9.28
C LYS A 579 3.20 -18.11 9.15
N GLY A 580 2.52 -17.86 8.03
CA GLY A 580 1.17 -18.39 7.79
C GLY A 580 1.15 -19.91 7.79
N ALA A 581 2.10 -20.56 7.12
CA ALA A 581 2.23 -22.02 7.12
C ALA A 581 2.52 -22.57 8.53
N GLY A 582 3.33 -21.88 9.32
CA GLY A 582 3.64 -22.27 10.69
C GLY A 582 2.46 -22.14 11.64
N LEU A 583 1.64 -21.10 11.51
CA LEU A 583 0.40 -20.95 12.29
C LEU A 583 -0.60 -22.07 11.98
N VAL A 584 -0.79 -22.37 10.69
CA VAL A 584 -1.67 -23.48 10.27
C VAL A 584 -1.12 -24.82 10.76
N MET A 585 0.19 -25.05 10.67
CA MET A 585 0.82 -26.27 11.18
C MET A 585 0.68 -26.43 12.70
N LYS A 586 0.79 -25.32 13.46
CA LYS A 586 0.53 -25.31 14.90
C LYS A 586 -0.91 -25.77 15.18
N ALA A 587 -1.89 -25.21 14.49
CA ALA A 587 -3.31 -25.60 14.66
C ALA A 587 -3.55 -27.09 14.32
N ILE A 588 -2.93 -27.60 13.26
CA ILE A 588 -3.05 -29.04 12.89
C ILE A 588 -2.56 -29.97 13.99
N ILE A 589 -1.45 -29.62 14.66
CA ILE A 589 -0.87 -30.50 15.69
C ILE A 589 -1.58 -30.36 17.04
N GLU A 590 -2.00 -29.14 17.40
CA GLU A 590 -2.67 -28.88 18.69
C GLU A 590 -4.11 -29.37 18.72
N GLU A 591 -4.84 -29.19 17.62
CA GLU A 591 -6.28 -29.44 17.54
C GLU A 591 -6.61 -30.73 16.77
N GLY A 592 -5.64 -31.29 16.05
CA GLY A 592 -5.79 -32.56 15.34
C GLY A 592 -5.71 -33.77 16.26
N ASP A 593 -6.14 -34.93 15.75
CA ASP A 593 -6.01 -36.17 16.49
C ASP A 593 -4.54 -36.62 16.63
N LYS A 594 -4.31 -37.60 17.52
CA LYS A 594 -2.96 -38.11 17.81
C LYS A 594 -2.27 -38.67 16.57
N GLU A 595 -3.02 -39.25 15.63
CA GLU A 595 -2.47 -39.85 14.41
C GLU A 595 -1.95 -38.76 13.46
N ILE A 596 -2.75 -37.72 13.22
CA ILE A 596 -2.36 -36.53 12.43
C ILE A 596 -1.15 -35.85 13.06
N ALA A 597 -1.16 -35.63 14.37
CA ALA A 597 -0.05 -35.02 15.08
C ALA A 597 1.24 -35.83 14.86
N THR A 598 1.22 -37.14 15.12
CA THR A 598 2.37 -38.04 14.94
C THR A 598 2.91 -37.98 13.50
N LYS A 599 2.01 -38.02 12.51
CA LYS A 599 2.37 -37.89 11.10
C LYS A 599 3.05 -36.55 10.77
N MET A 600 2.55 -35.44 11.30
CA MET A 600 3.19 -34.13 11.11
C MET A 600 4.57 -34.05 11.76
N GLN A 601 4.76 -34.67 12.92
CA GLN A 601 6.06 -34.75 13.58
C GLN A 601 7.09 -35.55 12.76
N GLU A 602 6.68 -36.67 12.15
CA GLU A 602 7.53 -37.44 11.23
C GLU A 602 7.87 -36.66 9.95
N LEU A 603 6.90 -35.93 9.40
CA LEU A 603 7.12 -35.07 8.25
C LEU A 603 8.08 -33.91 8.56
N ALA A 604 8.02 -33.34 9.76
CA ALA A 604 8.95 -32.26 10.16
C ALA A 604 10.42 -32.70 10.13
N LEU A 605 10.68 -33.98 10.41
CA LEU A 605 12.02 -34.58 10.29
C LEU A 605 12.38 -34.86 8.84
N SER A 606 11.49 -35.51 8.08
CA SER A 606 11.79 -35.95 6.71
C SER A 606 11.88 -34.80 5.71
N GLU A 607 11.13 -33.71 5.91
CA GLU A 607 11.16 -32.49 5.08
C GLU A 607 12.19 -31.46 5.57
N GLY A 608 12.93 -31.75 6.66
CA GLY A 608 13.99 -30.89 7.18
C GLY A 608 13.50 -29.59 7.84
N ALA A 609 12.22 -29.50 8.21
CA ALA A 609 11.67 -28.31 8.85
C ALA A 609 12.11 -28.15 10.31
N LEU A 610 12.24 -29.25 11.06
CA LEU A 610 12.70 -29.21 12.45
C LEU A 610 14.06 -28.51 12.62
N PRO A 611 15.16 -28.89 11.92
CA PRO A 611 16.45 -28.21 12.08
C PRO A 611 16.40 -26.74 11.63
N ARG A 612 15.60 -26.40 10.61
CA ARG A 612 15.45 -25.02 10.15
C ARG A 612 14.77 -24.13 11.18
N HIS A 613 13.66 -24.58 11.76
CA HIS A 613 12.98 -23.83 12.82
C HIS A 613 13.76 -23.85 14.13
N LEU A 614 14.52 -24.90 14.43
CA LEU A 614 15.44 -24.89 15.57
C LEU A 614 16.49 -23.78 15.43
N HIS A 615 17.06 -23.60 14.24
CA HIS A 615 17.99 -22.50 13.98
C HIS A 615 17.30 -21.14 14.21
N THR A 616 16.11 -20.92 13.64
CA THR A 616 15.34 -19.68 13.86
C THR A 616 15.02 -19.45 15.34
N ALA A 617 14.61 -20.49 16.06
CA ALA A 617 14.24 -20.44 17.47
C ALA A 617 15.40 -20.03 18.39
N MET A 618 16.62 -20.48 18.07
CA MET A 618 17.83 -20.25 18.87
C MET A 618 18.57 -18.96 18.47
N PHE A 619 18.66 -18.64 17.17
CA PHE A 619 19.60 -17.64 16.68
C PHE A 619 18.97 -16.33 16.17
N THR A 620 17.63 -16.19 16.20
CA THR A 620 17.00 -14.93 15.80
C THR A 620 17.18 -13.85 16.87
N ILE A 621 18.02 -12.86 16.56
CA ILE A 621 18.26 -11.65 17.37
C ILE A 621 17.76 -10.45 16.56
N SER A 622 16.66 -9.82 16.98
CA SER A 622 16.05 -8.68 16.29
C SER A 622 15.11 -7.93 17.25
N SER A 623 14.91 -6.64 17.00
CA SER A 623 13.84 -5.82 17.59
C SER A 623 12.55 -5.87 16.77
N ASP A 624 12.59 -6.36 15.53
CA ASP A 624 11.44 -6.45 14.63
C ASP A 624 10.40 -7.45 15.17
N GLN A 625 9.17 -6.95 15.30
CA GLN A 625 8.06 -7.76 15.80
C GLN A 625 7.79 -9.00 14.93
N ARG A 626 7.96 -8.95 13.60
CA ARG A 626 7.74 -10.09 12.70
C ARG A 626 8.79 -11.17 12.94
N MET A 627 10.06 -10.78 13.06
CA MET A 627 11.15 -11.71 13.35
C MET A 627 10.98 -12.35 14.73
N LEU A 628 10.58 -11.56 15.73
CA LEU A 628 10.28 -12.04 17.07
C LEU A 628 9.08 -12.98 17.11
N THR A 629 7.99 -12.68 16.39
CA THR A 629 6.85 -13.59 16.22
C THR A 629 7.27 -14.88 15.53
N ASN A 630 8.07 -14.82 14.47
CA ASN A 630 8.55 -16.02 13.78
C ASN A 630 9.46 -16.88 14.66
N ARG A 631 10.29 -16.24 15.51
CA ARG A 631 11.09 -16.92 16.53
C ARG A 631 10.21 -17.62 17.56
N GLN A 632 9.21 -16.94 18.09
CA GLN A 632 8.26 -17.52 19.06
C GLN A 632 7.51 -18.71 18.42
N LEU A 633 6.99 -18.54 17.20
CA LEU A 633 6.33 -19.60 16.45
C LEU A 633 7.25 -20.80 16.21
N SER A 634 8.51 -20.54 15.83
CA SER A 634 9.50 -21.60 15.62
C SER A 634 9.82 -22.36 16.91
N ARG A 635 9.93 -21.68 18.05
CA ARG A 635 10.10 -22.34 19.37
C ARG A 635 8.92 -23.25 19.68
N HIS A 636 7.71 -22.78 19.43
CA HIS A 636 6.48 -23.54 19.65
C HIS A 636 6.41 -24.78 18.77
N LEU A 637 6.65 -24.63 17.47
CA LEU A 637 6.69 -25.74 16.51
C LEU A 637 7.77 -26.78 16.85
N VAL A 638 8.96 -26.35 17.26
CA VAL A 638 10.02 -27.27 17.73
C VAL A 638 9.54 -28.08 18.95
N GLY A 639 8.86 -27.44 19.91
CA GLY A 639 8.24 -28.13 21.04
C GLY A 639 7.21 -29.17 20.59
N LEU A 640 6.27 -28.77 19.74
CA LEU A 640 5.24 -29.65 19.18
C LEU A 640 5.82 -30.84 18.39
N TRP A 641 6.87 -30.62 17.61
CA TRP A 641 7.50 -31.67 16.80
C TRP A 641 8.36 -32.65 17.59
N THR A 642 8.79 -32.26 18.79
CA THR A 642 9.64 -33.09 19.66
C THR A 642 8.87 -33.77 20.79
N ALA A 643 7.66 -33.30 21.10
CA ALA A 643 6.77 -33.89 22.10
C ALA A 643 6.47 -35.36 21.77
N GLU A 644 6.75 -36.26 22.72
CA GLU A 644 6.57 -37.72 22.57
C GLU A 644 7.26 -38.35 21.33
N ASN A 645 8.20 -37.64 20.67
CA ASN A 645 8.87 -38.10 19.46
C ASN A 645 10.34 -38.48 19.72
N VAL A 646 10.57 -39.77 19.97
CA VAL A 646 11.90 -40.34 20.27
C VAL A 646 12.93 -40.05 19.18
N THR A 647 12.53 -40.08 17.90
CA THR A 647 13.43 -39.82 16.77
C THR A 647 13.90 -38.37 16.77
N ALA A 648 12.99 -37.42 16.99
CA ALA A 648 13.31 -36.01 17.10
C ALA A 648 14.19 -35.73 18.34
N THR A 649 13.89 -36.33 19.49
CA THR A 649 14.73 -36.21 20.69
C THR A 649 16.15 -36.74 20.45
N ASN A 650 16.28 -37.88 19.77
CA ASN A 650 17.59 -38.44 19.43
C ASN A 650 18.37 -37.55 18.46
N LEU A 651 17.70 -36.88 17.53
CA LEU A 651 18.33 -35.86 16.68
C LEU A 651 18.86 -34.69 17.53
N LEU A 652 18.04 -34.13 18.43
CA LEU A 652 18.47 -33.04 19.32
C LEU A 652 19.70 -33.44 20.15
N LYS A 653 19.72 -34.66 20.69
CA LYS A 653 20.87 -35.21 21.45
C LYS A 653 22.17 -35.28 20.63
N ARG A 654 22.08 -35.41 19.31
CA ARG A 654 23.24 -35.48 18.41
C ARG A 654 23.74 -34.11 17.97
N ILE A 655 22.85 -33.12 17.85
CA ILE A 655 23.18 -31.80 17.28
C ILE A 655 23.44 -30.73 18.35
N LEU A 656 22.90 -30.89 19.56
CA LEU A 656 23.12 -29.95 20.66
C LEU A 656 24.31 -30.40 21.53
N PRO A 657 25.17 -29.47 21.95
CA PRO A 657 26.21 -29.76 22.94
C PRO A 657 25.61 -30.37 24.21
N PRO A 658 26.25 -31.40 24.82
CA PRO A 658 25.76 -32.04 26.05
C PRO A 658 25.48 -31.05 27.19
N GLY A 659 26.25 -29.97 27.29
CA GLY A 659 26.04 -28.92 28.29
C GLY A 659 24.73 -28.14 28.14
N LEU A 660 24.23 -27.95 26.91
CA LEU A 660 22.92 -27.32 26.69
C LEU A 660 21.77 -28.30 26.98
N LEU A 661 21.98 -29.59 26.72
CA LEU A 661 21.01 -30.62 27.05
C LEU A 661 20.86 -30.78 28.57
N ALA A 662 21.96 -30.68 29.32
CA ALA A 662 21.93 -30.67 30.79
C ALA A 662 21.12 -29.50 31.36
N TYR A 663 20.99 -28.39 30.63
CA TYR A 663 20.17 -27.25 31.02
C TYR A 663 18.66 -27.55 30.94
N LEU A 664 18.22 -28.52 30.13
CA LEU A 664 16.82 -28.98 30.09
C LEU A 664 16.43 -29.75 31.36
N ASP A 665 17.41 -30.36 32.04
CA ASP A 665 17.24 -31.05 33.32
C ASP A 665 17.53 -30.12 34.53
N SER A 666 17.84 -28.84 34.29
CA SER A 666 18.11 -27.88 35.36
C SER A 666 16.85 -27.56 36.16
N SER A 667 16.99 -27.50 37.48
CA SER A 667 15.95 -27.00 38.40
C SER A 667 15.88 -25.48 38.47
N ASP A 668 16.78 -24.77 37.77
CA ASP A 668 16.78 -23.31 37.72
C ASP A 668 15.46 -22.80 37.13
N SER A 669 14.97 -21.69 37.67
CA SER A 669 13.81 -21.01 37.12
C SER A 669 14.07 -20.65 35.65
N VAL A 670 13.17 -21.06 34.76
CA VAL A 670 13.18 -20.60 33.37
C VAL A 670 13.18 -19.06 33.31
N PRO A 671 13.89 -18.43 32.36
CA PRO A 671 13.83 -16.99 32.16
C PRO A 671 12.38 -16.48 32.05
N GLU A 672 12.16 -15.21 32.39
CA GLU A 672 10.83 -14.59 32.28
C GLU A 672 10.17 -14.90 30.93
N ARG A 673 8.88 -15.23 30.96
CA ARG A 673 8.12 -15.58 29.76
C ARG A 673 8.27 -14.46 28.74
N ASP A 674 8.80 -14.82 27.57
CA ASP A 674 8.84 -13.92 26.42
C ASP A 674 7.40 -13.45 26.12
N ALA A 675 7.22 -12.18 25.79
CA ALA A 675 5.89 -11.61 25.53
C ALA A 675 5.16 -12.42 24.46
N ASP A 676 3.85 -12.65 24.63
CA ASP A 676 3.08 -13.35 23.62
C ASP A 676 2.84 -12.44 22.41
N ARG A 677 3.44 -12.79 21.28
CA ARG A 677 3.38 -12.07 20.00
C ARG A 677 2.59 -12.83 18.94
N MET A 678 2.06 -14.02 19.27
CA MET A 678 1.24 -14.82 18.36
C MET A 678 -0.24 -14.49 18.54
N HIS A 679 -0.70 -14.37 19.80
CA HIS A 679 -2.08 -14.01 20.12
C HIS A 679 -2.21 -12.50 20.34
N VAL A 680 -2.30 -11.74 19.24
CA VAL A 680 -2.37 -10.27 19.26
C VAL A 680 -3.79 -9.70 19.44
N ARG A 681 -4.81 -10.57 19.43
CA ARG A 681 -6.23 -10.22 19.54
C ARG A 681 -6.83 -10.86 20.78
N ASP A 682 -7.62 -10.10 21.52
CA ASP A 682 -8.29 -10.54 22.75
C ASP A 682 -9.81 -10.50 22.55
N ASN A 683 -10.39 -11.67 22.27
CA ASN A 683 -11.82 -11.81 22.03
C ASN A 683 -12.65 -11.58 23.30
N VAL A 684 -12.11 -11.86 24.48
CA VAL A 684 -12.79 -11.61 25.76
C VAL A 684 -12.96 -10.12 25.96
N LYS A 685 -11.89 -9.34 25.75
CA LYS A 685 -11.94 -7.88 25.81
C LYS A 685 -12.91 -7.30 24.78
N ILE A 686 -12.90 -7.81 23.55
CA ILE A 686 -13.85 -7.39 22.49
C ILE A 686 -15.30 -7.65 22.92
N ALA A 687 -15.59 -8.84 23.47
CA ALA A 687 -16.92 -9.19 23.96
C ALA A 687 -17.36 -8.30 25.14
N MET A 688 -16.46 -7.99 26.07
CA MET A 688 -16.74 -7.15 27.24
C MET A 688 -17.06 -5.70 26.85
N VAL A 689 -16.36 -5.12 25.87
CA VAL A 689 -16.66 -3.76 25.37
C VAL A 689 -18.10 -3.67 24.84
N ASN A 690 -18.55 -4.69 24.11
CA ASN A 690 -19.93 -4.74 23.60
C ASN A 690 -20.98 -4.85 24.71
N ILE A 691 -20.69 -5.58 25.79
CA ILE A 691 -21.59 -5.71 26.96
C ILE A 691 -21.73 -4.38 27.71
N ILE A 692 -20.63 -3.65 27.92
CA ILE A 692 -20.63 -2.35 28.61
C ILE A 692 -21.44 -1.32 27.82
N VAL A 693 -21.30 -1.26 26.50
CA VAL A 693 -22.09 -0.35 25.65
C VAL A 693 -23.59 -0.68 25.73
N LEU A 694 -23.97 -1.96 25.68
CA LEU A 694 -25.37 -2.39 25.85
C LEU A 694 -25.95 -2.03 27.22
N SER A 695 -25.13 -2.07 28.28
CA SER A 695 -25.56 -1.73 29.65
C SER A 695 -25.85 -0.24 29.80
N ILE A 696 -25.09 0.63 29.12
CA ILE A 696 -25.26 2.09 29.16
C ILE A 696 -26.52 2.56 28.40
N PHE A 697 -27.02 1.77 27.44
CA PHE A 697 -28.26 2.07 26.70
C PHE A 697 -29.54 1.52 27.37
N LEU A 698 -29.39 0.70 28.41
CA LEU A 698 -30.50 0.09 29.16
C LEU A 698 -30.74 0.76 30.54
N GLU A 699 -29.92 1.76 30.89
CA GLU A 699 -30.18 2.75 31.95
C GLU A 699 -30.66 4.07 31.32
#